data_AF-A0A086LR43-F1
#
_entry.id   AF-A0A086LR43-F1
#
_cell.length_a   1.000
_cell.length_b   1.000
_cell.length_c   1.000
_cell.angle_alpha   90.00
_cell.angle_beta   90.00
_cell.angle_gamma   90.00
#
_symmetry.space_group_name_H-M   'P 1'
#
loop_
_entity.id
_entity.type
_entity.pdbx_description
1 polymer ?
#
loop_
_entity_poly.entity_id
_entity_poly.type
_entity_poly.pdbx_seq_one_letter_code
_entity_poly.pdbx_strand_id
1 'polypeptide(L)'
;MRAAARFFGPPSTSSLTPGYSEASPVTDCYILKNSMPQVISGFYYVAPNCAPKVLRAYCDSEYGGTYFVPPAYGLEPIHLHSAGQLTSLHRMLKLMDVDLNNPVPLGIGDGRGSFYSLDMKKDITGYVLDAGALEGQGRNTVGIGGEGLVFFDSSEVEMSAIICSTNQDALNPPPAYTDVSCATPPGGNVAFDGPPGTSLTVKCPQNCLFTAEGALVVGGEEGNYSDDSSICLAAIHAGVLGRSGLVRVHMVQAPNEFEGSGSNGVISESYSGPRASRAFRLESVAVKCPQATQETETASSFLELNANRDQPSLSTELKMTGVSPDAGAQPPATSDTQTTAATRAAIRQLEVLVNSRLGSINAAVVKMVEAEANKIISEARGILKPAGVLEEELRSRAARLLSKTMTLADSLKAAAGRVASTLESTNQQLQQVILTRASQTQADSWALTAFHPLEFYDVFEVYNSKTAIGTGNWRVGEAPAGGRGGRSILSQTAVVAPANRGVAAVGTYASVRNKRFFDGIFSTDVYISGSGSAGIAFRMKDFENMFLFEMRQSNGGFKRLLRIVDGKPVEVSRVDDGGYLEGKWYTVRIEMREARLRIIVVEESTAPVVVEPPAIFDLIDGSLMSGSIGFFTSGVDGAYFDMIQVDALPCVLRTEALPPKPATCSNYKEMFVGSLRKNWSVSESDTIGGPARWEYRTNVGGEPKVFAQMSSVRGREEHTPAIAVLGGNRGCDSGVFSFKAFPQCESGIVGAVFRYMDTHNYMLFEMGPNFARLRKRADGSFTTAAKSLLGGYKIGEWNSITITFNGGTVIVNAGRGGSPIPVFSVIGTESWDGGSVGFTTWNCGGVAFADITLRPFQETRIVPNPVNSPVSVFTEVDTRTEAGMQVCLNRKHAPDRAEFCNKIQKKGGTVTEKCKTNFCDVCCEEELPISVKARNDCKRQCHKNDGESTSVLEALESVKSGCSIEGSKPIYRFCETEADQQKCQREVCVMCCETAKVPFDQPYRARRFVARECKNSCTVPAAQQEL
;
A
#
# COMPACT_ATOMS: atom_id res chain seq x y z
N MET A 1 -8.91 -39.13 -20.24
CA MET A 1 -8.25 -38.07 -21.03
C MET A 1 -6.74 -38.18 -20.84
N ARG A 2 -5.92 -38.30 -21.90
CA ARG A 2 -4.44 -38.41 -21.76
C ARG A 2 -3.62 -37.78 -22.90
N ALA A 3 -4.26 -36.95 -23.74
CA ALA A 3 -3.69 -36.47 -25.02
C ALA A 3 -3.34 -34.97 -25.05
N ALA A 4 -4.02 -34.11 -24.28
CA ALA A 4 -3.89 -32.64 -24.35
C ALA A 4 -2.61 -32.05 -23.70
N ALA A 5 -1.61 -32.88 -23.39
CA ALA A 5 -0.39 -32.46 -22.68
C ALA A 5 0.75 -31.97 -23.59
N ARG A 6 0.52 -31.84 -24.91
CA ARG A 6 1.51 -31.38 -25.89
C ARG A 6 0.87 -30.52 -26.98
N PHE A 7 0.98 -29.20 -26.85
CA PHE A 7 1.40 -28.25 -27.89
C PHE A 7 1.58 -26.86 -27.26
N PHE A 8 2.19 -25.93 -27.98
CA PHE A 8 2.50 -24.54 -27.56
C PHE A 8 3.39 -24.39 -26.31
N GLY A 9 4.70 -24.34 -26.57
CA GLY A 9 5.67 -23.61 -25.74
C GLY A 9 6.49 -22.69 -26.67
N PRO A 10 6.96 -21.51 -26.20
CA PRO A 10 7.81 -20.63 -27.00
C PRO A 10 9.21 -21.24 -27.24
N PRO A 11 9.94 -20.80 -28.28
CA PRO A 11 11.21 -21.42 -28.65
C PRO A 11 12.34 -21.16 -27.64
N SER A 12 12.92 -22.25 -27.14
CA SER A 12 14.27 -22.32 -26.55
C SER A 12 14.67 -21.22 -25.55
N THR A 13 13.97 -21.13 -24.42
CA THR A 13 14.51 -20.49 -23.20
C THR A 13 15.33 -21.48 -22.38
N SER A 14 16.22 -21.00 -21.51
CA SER A 14 17.10 -21.87 -20.71
C SER A 14 16.33 -22.56 -19.57
N SER A 15 16.78 -23.76 -19.17
CA SER A 15 16.17 -24.54 -18.07
C SER A 15 16.16 -23.83 -16.71
N LEU A 16 16.99 -22.79 -16.56
CA LEU A 16 17.13 -21.93 -15.39
C LEU A 16 16.13 -20.75 -15.36
N THR A 17 15.27 -20.61 -16.37
CA THR A 17 14.28 -19.51 -16.42
C THR A 17 13.10 -19.82 -15.49
N PRO A 18 12.81 -18.99 -14.46
CA PRO A 18 11.75 -19.30 -13.49
C PRO A 18 10.37 -19.48 -14.14
N GLY A 19 9.64 -20.51 -13.71
CA GLY A 19 8.33 -20.89 -14.22
C GLY A 19 8.33 -21.69 -15.54
N TYR A 20 9.45 -21.78 -16.26
CA TYR A 20 9.51 -22.50 -17.55
C TYR A 20 9.81 -24.00 -17.41
N SER A 21 10.27 -24.47 -16.24
CA SER A 21 10.56 -25.88 -16.00
C SER A 21 10.11 -26.34 -14.61
N GLU A 22 9.79 -27.63 -14.47
CA GLU A 22 9.47 -28.26 -13.17
C GLU A 22 10.66 -28.22 -12.18
N ALA A 23 11.89 -28.07 -12.70
CA ALA A 23 13.11 -27.89 -11.91
C ALA A 23 13.37 -26.43 -11.48
N SER A 24 12.61 -25.47 -12.00
CA SER A 24 12.68 -24.04 -11.63
C SER A 24 11.27 -23.43 -11.55
N PRO A 25 10.41 -23.90 -10.62
CA PRO A 25 9.07 -23.35 -10.46
C PRO A 25 9.11 -21.99 -9.76
N VAL A 26 8.16 -21.11 -10.08
CA VAL A 26 7.87 -19.92 -9.26
C VAL A 26 6.90 -20.28 -8.14
N THR A 27 6.89 -19.56 -7.02
CA THR A 27 5.89 -19.82 -5.96
C THR A 27 4.48 -19.36 -6.33
N ASP A 28 4.36 -18.29 -7.13
CA ASP A 28 3.08 -17.77 -7.62
C ASP A 28 3.27 -16.95 -8.93
N CYS A 29 2.23 -16.86 -9.77
CA CYS A 29 2.21 -16.09 -11.01
C CYS A 29 2.37 -14.58 -10.82
N TYR A 30 1.99 -14.01 -9.67
CA TYR A 30 2.21 -12.61 -9.32
C TYR A 30 3.72 -12.30 -9.25
N ILE A 31 4.50 -13.22 -8.69
CA ILE A 31 5.95 -13.12 -8.61
C ILE A 31 6.59 -13.31 -9.99
N LEU A 32 6.03 -14.19 -10.84
CA LEU A 32 6.45 -14.34 -12.24
C LEU A 32 6.27 -13.03 -13.02
N LYS A 33 5.09 -12.40 -12.92
CA LYS A 33 4.77 -11.12 -13.57
C LYS A 33 5.68 -9.98 -13.11
N ASN A 34 5.91 -9.86 -11.81
CA ASN A 34 6.70 -8.76 -11.26
C ASN A 34 8.22 -8.94 -11.47
N SER A 35 8.71 -10.18 -11.53
CA SER A 35 10.12 -10.47 -11.88
C SER A 35 10.39 -10.42 -13.38
N MET A 36 9.39 -10.68 -14.22
CA MET A 36 9.48 -10.61 -15.69
C MET A 36 8.29 -9.83 -16.30
N PRO A 37 8.34 -8.48 -16.35
CA PRO A 37 7.28 -7.64 -16.90
C PRO A 37 6.98 -7.81 -18.41
N GLN A 38 7.63 -8.75 -19.08
CA GLN A 38 7.42 -9.13 -20.48
C GLN A 38 6.81 -10.54 -20.61
N VAL A 39 6.38 -11.16 -19.50
CA VAL A 39 5.69 -12.46 -19.51
C VAL A 39 4.30 -12.33 -20.14
N ILE A 40 3.86 -13.38 -20.83
CA ILE A 40 2.56 -13.45 -21.53
C ILE A 40 1.64 -14.46 -20.82
N SER A 41 0.31 -14.26 -20.87
CA SER A 41 -0.62 -15.21 -20.24
C SER A 41 -0.49 -16.61 -20.86
N GLY A 42 -0.29 -17.64 -20.03
CA GLY A 42 0.03 -19.00 -20.51
C GLY A 42 0.28 -19.99 -19.38
N PHE A 43 0.67 -21.23 -19.72
CA PHE A 43 0.88 -22.30 -18.75
C PHE A 43 2.32 -22.39 -18.24
N TYR A 44 2.52 -22.15 -16.95
CA TYR A 44 3.81 -22.12 -16.26
C TYR A 44 3.84 -23.11 -15.09
N TYR A 45 5.04 -23.46 -14.63
CA TYR A 45 5.27 -24.31 -13.47
C TYR A 45 5.28 -23.48 -12.18
N VAL A 46 4.30 -23.72 -11.32
CA VAL A 46 4.10 -23.03 -10.04
C VAL A 46 4.21 -24.00 -8.87
N ALA A 47 4.71 -23.54 -7.72
CA ALA A 47 4.80 -24.28 -6.48
C ALA A 47 4.19 -23.49 -5.31
N PRO A 48 2.85 -23.45 -5.19
CA PRO A 48 2.16 -22.82 -4.05
C PRO A 48 2.56 -23.45 -2.72
N ASN A 49 2.55 -22.68 -1.63
CA ASN A 49 3.08 -23.07 -0.32
C ASN A 49 2.52 -24.38 0.27
N CYS A 50 1.32 -24.79 -0.12
CA CYS A 50 0.64 -26.01 0.34
C CYS A 50 0.51 -27.10 -0.75
N ALA A 51 1.13 -26.92 -1.92
CA ALA A 51 1.07 -27.89 -3.00
C ALA A 51 2.10 -29.01 -2.79
N PRO A 52 1.70 -30.31 -2.75
CA PRO A 52 2.62 -31.42 -2.50
C PRO A 52 3.52 -31.74 -3.71
N LYS A 53 3.27 -31.12 -4.86
CA LYS A 53 4.03 -31.20 -6.11
C LYS A 53 3.93 -29.88 -6.86
N VAL A 54 4.87 -29.63 -7.77
CA VAL A 54 4.77 -28.53 -8.73
C VAL A 54 3.52 -28.72 -9.59
N LEU A 55 2.74 -27.65 -9.76
CA LEU A 55 1.54 -27.61 -10.59
C LEU A 55 1.85 -26.88 -11.90
N ARG A 56 1.18 -27.25 -12.99
CA ARG A 56 1.24 -26.50 -14.26
C ARG A 56 0.00 -25.62 -14.39
N ALA A 57 0.06 -24.42 -13.82
CA ALA A 57 -1.05 -23.48 -13.75
C ALA A 57 -1.04 -22.48 -14.91
N TYR A 58 -2.21 -21.89 -15.20
CA TYR A 58 -2.32 -20.75 -16.09
C TYR A 58 -1.96 -19.48 -15.31
N CYS A 59 -0.89 -18.80 -15.72
CA CYS A 59 -0.59 -17.45 -15.25
C CYS A 59 -1.29 -16.43 -16.15
N ASP A 60 -1.99 -15.49 -15.52
CA ASP A 60 -2.52 -14.30 -16.15
C ASP A 60 -1.44 -13.19 -16.15
N SER A 61 -0.98 -12.71 -17.31
CA SER A 61 -0.01 -11.61 -17.35
C SER A 61 -0.62 -10.22 -17.11
N GLU A 62 -1.93 -10.05 -17.31
CA GLU A 62 -2.63 -8.78 -17.10
C GLU A 62 -2.80 -8.52 -15.60
N TYR A 63 -3.28 -9.52 -14.84
CA TYR A 63 -3.49 -9.40 -13.40
C TYR A 63 -2.33 -9.97 -12.58
N GLY A 64 -1.71 -11.06 -13.00
CA GLY A 64 -0.74 -11.83 -12.21
C GLY A 64 -1.35 -13.05 -11.52
N GLY A 65 -2.65 -13.30 -11.68
CA GLY A 65 -3.35 -14.40 -11.03
C GLY A 65 -2.86 -15.78 -11.47
N THR A 66 -2.74 -16.69 -10.51
CA THR A 66 -2.53 -18.13 -10.73
C THR A 66 -3.89 -18.83 -10.84
N TYR A 67 -4.23 -19.47 -11.96
CA TYR A 67 -5.48 -20.21 -12.15
C TYR A 67 -5.22 -21.69 -12.51
N PHE A 68 -6.02 -22.62 -11.97
CA PHE A 68 -5.87 -24.06 -12.18
C PHE A 68 -7.21 -24.80 -12.14
N VAL A 69 -7.29 -25.93 -12.85
CA VAL A 69 -8.43 -26.87 -12.91
C VAL A 69 -7.84 -28.29 -13.06
N PRO A 70 -8.30 -29.33 -12.36
CA PRO A 70 -9.29 -29.37 -11.27
C PRO A 70 -8.71 -28.87 -9.93
N PRO A 71 -9.48 -28.82 -8.82
CA PRO A 71 -8.95 -28.50 -7.48
C PRO A 71 -7.68 -29.28 -7.11
N ALA A 72 -6.72 -28.56 -6.54
CA ALA A 72 -5.44 -29.08 -6.06
C ALA A 72 -5.13 -28.55 -4.66
N TYR A 73 -4.46 -29.37 -3.85
CA TYR A 73 -3.99 -28.98 -2.52
C TYR A 73 -3.18 -27.68 -2.58
N GLY A 74 -3.61 -26.67 -1.82
CA GLY A 74 -2.97 -25.35 -1.77
C GLY A 74 -3.50 -24.31 -2.75
N LEU A 75 -4.59 -24.57 -3.46
CA LEU A 75 -5.37 -23.56 -4.19
C LEU A 75 -6.81 -23.57 -3.65
N GLU A 76 -7.38 -22.38 -3.41
CA GLU A 76 -8.78 -22.20 -3.00
C GLU A 76 -9.69 -21.97 -4.22
N PRO A 77 -11.03 -22.06 -4.11
CA PRO A 77 -11.92 -21.60 -5.17
C PRO A 77 -11.66 -20.12 -5.52
N ILE A 78 -11.79 -19.78 -6.80
CA ILE A 78 -11.39 -18.46 -7.30
C ILE A 78 -12.22 -17.30 -6.71
N HIS A 79 -11.52 -16.25 -6.29
CA HIS A 79 -12.08 -14.96 -5.90
C HIS A 79 -11.88 -13.97 -7.05
N LEU A 80 -12.96 -13.35 -7.53
CA LEU A 80 -12.85 -12.30 -8.55
C LEU A 80 -12.49 -10.96 -7.90
N HIS A 81 -11.55 -10.24 -8.51
CA HIS A 81 -11.12 -8.89 -8.10
C HIS A 81 -11.38 -7.83 -9.18
N SER A 82 -11.56 -8.26 -10.44
CA SER A 82 -11.96 -7.43 -11.59
C SER A 82 -12.81 -8.22 -12.57
N ALA A 83 -13.80 -7.58 -13.20
CA ALA A 83 -14.55 -8.16 -14.32
C ALA A 83 -13.64 -8.51 -15.52
N GLY A 84 -12.47 -7.87 -15.66
CA GLY A 84 -11.49 -8.20 -16.70
C GLY A 84 -10.97 -9.64 -16.60
N GLN A 85 -10.87 -10.21 -15.39
CA GLN A 85 -10.39 -11.58 -15.17
C GLN A 85 -11.29 -12.62 -15.85
N LEU A 86 -12.58 -12.35 -16.05
CA LEU A 86 -13.51 -13.22 -16.79
C LEU A 86 -12.99 -13.54 -18.21
N THR A 87 -12.36 -12.56 -18.86
CA THR A 87 -11.77 -12.73 -20.20
C THR A 87 -10.57 -13.68 -20.17
N SER A 88 -9.72 -13.57 -19.15
CA SER A 88 -8.58 -14.48 -18.93
C SER A 88 -9.04 -15.91 -18.60
N LEU A 89 -10.08 -16.06 -17.77
CA LEU A 89 -10.65 -17.37 -17.43
C LEU A 89 -11.29 -18.04 -18.64
N HIS A 90 -12.08 -17.31 -19.42
CA HIS A 90 -12.67 -17.83 -20.66
C HIS A 90 -11.60 -18.21 -21.70
N ARG A 91 -10.49 -17.45 -21.78
CA ARG A 91 -9.32 -17.81 -22.59
C ARG A 91 -8.61 -19.08 -22.07
N MET A 92 -8.44 -19.21 -20.76
CA MET A 92 -7.85 -20.41 -20.14
C MET A 92 -8.70 -21.65 -20.44
N LEU A 93 -10.01 -21.60 -20.21
CA LEU A 93 -10.91 -22.74 -20.45
C LEU A 93 -10.89 -23.21 -21.91
N LYS A 94 -10.88 -22.26 -22.87
CA LYS A 94 -10.72 -22.55 -24.30
C LYS A 94 -9.33 -23.10 -24.68
N LEU A 95 -8.27 -22.75 -23.94
CA LEU A 95 -6.93 -23.36 -24.10
C LEU A 95 -6.79 -24.73 -23.42
N MET A 96 -7.70 -25.09 -22.50
CA MET A 96 -7.74 -26.37 -21.81
C MET A 96 -8.66 -27.41 -22.47
N ASP A 97 -9.37 -27.04 -23.55
CA ASP A 97 -10.36 -27.88 -24.22
C ASP A 97 -11.48 -28.36 -23.27
N VAL A 98 -11.90 -27.46 -22.35
CA VAL A 98 -13.02 -27.70 -21.43
C VAL A 98 -14.34 -27.51 -22.17
N ASP A 99 -15.26 -28.46 -22.03
CA ASP A 99 -16.61 -28.34 -22.58
C ASP A 99 -17.37 -27.20 -21.87
N LEU A 100 -17.81 -26.21 -22.64
CA LEU A 100 -18.58 -25.03 -22.18
C LEU A 100 -20.05 -25.08 -22.59
N ASN A 101 -20.55 -26.23 -23.05
CA ASN A 101 -21.99 -26.49 -23.16
C ASN A 101 -22.61 -26.58 -21.75
N ASN A 102 -21.92 -27.28 -20.84
CA ASN A 102 -22.18 -27.23 -19.40
C ASN A 102 -21.36 -26.08 -18.77
N PRO A 103 -21.93 -25.28 -17.85
CA PRO A 103 -21.25 -24.12 -17.27
C PRO A 103 -20.12 -24.46 -16.29
N VAL A 104 -19.18 -23.54 -16.17
CA VAL A 104 -18.10 -23.56 -15.15
C VAL A 104 -18.46 -22.56 -14.03
N PRO A 105 -18.93 -23.00 -12.86
CA PRO A 105 -19.32 -22.12 -11.75
C PRO A 105 -18.18 -21.19 -11.29
N LEU A 106 -18.54 -19.95 -10.98
CA LEU A 106 -17.69 -18.91 -10.38
C LEU A 106 -18.20 -18.45 -9.01
N GLY A 107 -19.52 -18.44 -8.81
CA GLY A 107 -20.12 -18.00 -7.56
C GLY A 107 -21.56 -18.46 -7.33
N ILE A 108 -21.98 -18.40 -6.07
CA ILE A 108 -23.30 -18.79 -5.58
C ILE A 108 -24.02 -17.56 -5.04
N GLY A 109 -25.31 -17.44 -5.33
CA GLY A 109 -26.19 -16.36 -4.92
C GLY A 109 -26.76 -16.59 -3.51
N ASP A 110 -26.89 -15.52 -2.73
CA ASP A 110 -27.45 -15.56 -1.36
C ASP A 110 -28.99 -15.63 -1.30
N GLY A 111 -29.64 -15.71 -2.47
CA GLY A 111 -31.10 -15.64 -2.61
C GLY A 111 -31.71 -14.25 -2.44
N ARG A 112 -30.90 -13.20 -2.23
CA ARG A 112 -31.35 -11.80 -2.03
C ARG A 112 -30.85 -10.86 -3.13
N GLY A 113 -29.94 -11.33 -3.99
CA GLY A 113 -29.42 -10.63 -5.16
C GLY A 113 -27.90 -10.40 -5.14
N SER A 114 -27.21 -10.85 -4.09
CA SER A 114 -25.74 -10.85 -4.03
C SER A 114 -25.17 -12.20 -4.44
N PHE A 115 -24.05 -12.19 -5.14
CA PHE A 115 -23.29 -13.38 -5.52
C PHE A 115 -21.91 -13.37 -4.83
N TYR A 116 -21.56 -14.50 -4.24
CA TYR A 116 -20.29 -14.74 -3.56
C TYR A 116 -19.47 -15.80 -4.30
N SER A 117 -18.15 -15.84 -4.08
CA SER A 117 -17.28 -16.95 -4.50
C SER A 117 -17.79 -18.30 -3.98
N LEU A 118 -17.37 -19.41 -4.60
CA LEU A 118 -17.85 -20.77 -4.25
C LEU A 118 -17.53 -21.22 -2.81
N ASP A 119 -16.62 -20.52 -2.12
CA ASP A 119 -16.30 -20.71 -0.70
C ASP A 119 -16.99 -19.69 0.23
N MET A 120 -17.90 -18.88 -0.31
CA MET A 120 -18.66 -17.80 0.35
C MET A 120 -17.79 -16.70 1.02
N LYS A 121 -16.48 -16.62 0.73
CA LYS A 121 -15.58 -15.64 1.35
C LYS A 121 -15.59 -14.27 0.69
N LYS A 122 -15.76 -14.20 -0.63
CA LYS A 122 -15.61 -12.97 -1.44
C LYS A 122 -16.94 -12.60 -2.09
N ASP A 123 -17.42 -11.38 -1.86
CA ASP A 123 -18.49 -10.79 -2.65
C ASP A 123 -17.97 -10.50 -4.08
N ILE A 124 -18.65 -11.05 -5.08
CA ILE A 124 -18.35 -10.86 -6.52
C ILE A 124 -19.48 -10.13 -7.27
N THR A 125 -20.53 -9.70 -6.57
CA THR A 125 -21.79 -9.19 -7.14
C THR A 125 -21.56 -8.10 -8.19
N GLY A 126 -20.71 -7.11 -7.89
CA GLY A 126 -20.42 -6.01 -8.81
C GLY A 126 -19.74 -6.45 -10.11
N TYR A 127 -18.80 -7.40 -10.05
CA TYR A 127 -18.07 -7.89 -11.23
C TYR A 127 -18.94 -8.76 -12.15
N VAL A 128 -20.04 -9.30 -11.61
CA VAL A 128 -20.95 -10.22 -12.28
C VAL A 128 -22.16 -9.47 -12.86
N LEU A 129 -22.79 -8.59 -12.07
CA LEU A 129 -24.00 -7.89 -12.51
C LEU A 129 -23.71 -6.83 -13.57
N ASP A 130 -22.60 -6.10 -13.50
CA ASP A 130 -22.20 -5.13 -14.55
C ASP A 130 -22.00 -5.79 -15.92
N ALA A 131 -21.76 -7.11 -15.95
CA ALA A 131 -21.59 -7.92 -17.15
C ALA A 131 -22.85 -8.73 -17.56
N GLY A 132 -23.96 -8.66 -16.80
CA GLY A 132 -25.11 -9.56 -16.99
C GLY A 132 -26.44 -9.09 -16.35
N ALA A 133 -26.63 -7.78 -16.19
CA ALA A 133 -27.62 -7.15 -15.30
C ALA A 133 -29.12 -7.52 -15.45
N LEU A 134 -29.52 -8.29 -16.47
CA LEU A 134 -30.94 -8.54 -16.81
C LEU A 134 -31.40 -9.99 -16.61
N GLU A 135 -30.50 -10.98 -16.49
CA GLU A 135 -30.88 -12.40 -16.49
C GLU A 135 -30.82 -13.09 -15.11
N GLY A 136 -30.25 -12.43 -14.10
CA GLY A 136 -30.01 -13.02 -12.77
C GLY A 136 -31.23 -13.20 -11.86
N GLN A 137 -32.46 -12.90 -12.31
CA GLN A 137 -33.64 -13.01 -11.44
C GLN A 137 -34.03 -14.48 -11.18
N GLY A 138 -33.87 -14.91 -9.92
CA GLY A 138 -34.34 -16.20 -9.42
C GLY A 138 -33.38 -17.38 -9.62
N ARG A 139 -32.16 -17.15 -10.14
CA ARG A 139 -31.15 -18.20 -10.35
C ARG A 139 -30.08 -18.16 -9.24
N ASN A 140 -29.72 -19.32 -8.69
CA ASN A 140 -28.88 -19.41 -7.49
C ASN A 140 -27.37 -19.46 -7.73
N THR A 141 -26.91 -19.59 -8.98
CA THR A 141 -25.48 -19.78 -9.32
C THR A 141 -25.12 -18.97 -10.56
N VAL A 142 -23.85 -18.55 -10.65
CA VAL A 142 -23.28 -17.89 -11.82
C VAL A 142 -21.95 -18.53 -12.22
N GLY A 143 -21.70 -18.61 -13.53
CA GLY A 143 -20.49 -19.22 -14.10
C GLY A 143 -20.21 -18.79 -15.53
N ILE A 144 -19.23 -19.45 -16.16
CA ILE A 144 -18.82 -19.22 -17.56
C ILE A 144 -19.42 -20.32 -18.45
N GLY A 145 -20.13 -19.94 -19.50
CA GLY A 145 -20.58 -20.81 -20.59
C GLY A 145 -19.89 -20.48 -21.92
N GLY A 146 -20.34 -21.08 -23.03
CA GLY A 146 -19.68 -20.97 -24.33
C GLY A 146 -19.48 -19.55 -24.89
N GLU A 147 -20.45 -18.65 -24.65
CA GLU A 147 -20.45 -17.27 -25.18
C GLU A 147 -20.16 -16.17 -24.14
N GLY A 148 -20.16 -16.48 -22.84
CA GLY A 148 -19.96 -15.46 -21.79
C GLY A 148 -20.29 -15.95 -20.37
N LEU A 149 -20.68 -15.01 -19.50
CA LEU A 149 -21.29 -15.35 -18.21
C LEU A 149 -22.68 -15.94 -18.42
N VAL A 150 -23.05 -16.91 -17.58
CA VAL A 150 -24.39 -17.50 -17.52
C VAL A 150 -24.82 -17.66 -16.06
N PHE A 151 -26.06 -17.27 -15.77
CA PHE A 151 -26.72 -17.58 -14.50
C PHE A 151 -27.51 -18.88 -14.66
N PHE A 152 -27.50 -19.75 -13.64
CA PHE A 152 -28.20 -21.04 -13.65
C PHE A 152 -28.59 -21.48 -12.23
N ASP A 153 -29.37 -22.54 -12.11
CA ASP A 153 -29.54 -23.22 -10.82
C ASP A 153 -28.60 -24.44 -10.76
N SER A 154 -27.72 -24.48 -9.76
CA SER A 154 -26.76 -25.59 -9.59
C SER A 154 -27.39 -26.92 -9.17
N SER A 155 -28.70 -26.94 -8.88
CA SER A 155 -29.46 -28.18 -8.66
C SER A 155 -30.12 -28.72 -9.93
N GLU A 156 -30.21 -27.92 -11.00
CA GLU A 156 -30.84 -28.29 -12.28
C GLU A 156 -29.85 -28.50 -13.44
N VAL A 157 -28.59 -28.05 -13.29
CA VAL A 157 -27.60 -27.99 -14.39
C VAL A 157 -26.27 -28.65 -13.99
N GLU A 158 -25.77 -29.56 -14.82
CA GLU A 158 -24.45 -30.18 -14.68
C GLU A 158 -23.32 -29.16 -14.91
N MET A 159 -22.21 -29.29 -14.17
CA MET A 159 -21.11 -28.32 -14.17
C MET A 159 -19.80 -28.95 -14.64
N SER A 160 -19.08 -28.29 -15.56
CA SER A 160 -17.90 -28.88 -16.23
C SER A 160 -16.60 -28.88 -15.41
N ALA A 161 -16.41 -27.88 -14.54
CA ALA A 161 -15.14 -27.68 -13.83
C ALA A 161 -15.31 -26.78 -12.59
N ILE A 162 -14.32 -26.81 -11.70
CA ILE A 162 -14.11 -25.80 -10.65
C ILE A 162 -12.76 -25.15 -10.90
N ILE A 163 -12.73 -23.81 -10.92
CA ILE A 163 -11.51 -23.01 -11.05
C ILE A 163 -10.97 -22.70 -9.65
N CYS A 164 -9.72 -23.09 -9.42
CA CYS A 164 -8.99 -22.78 -8.20
C CYS A 164 -7.83 -21.81 -8.45
N SER A 165 -7.47 -21.05 -7.43
CA SER A 165 -6.45 -20.01 -7.48
C SER A 165 -5.73 -19.88 -6.13
N THR A 166 -4.58 -19.20 -6.12
CA THR A 166 -3.97 -18.66 -4.89
C THR A 166 -4.71 -17.41 -4.38
N ASN A 167 -5.64 -16.86 -5.18
CA ASN A 167 -6.34 -15.60 -4.94
C ASN A 167 -5.40 -14.41 -4.70
N GLN A 168 -4.17 -14.49 -5.24
CA GLN A 168 -3.14 -13.46 -5.22
C GLN A 168 -2.92 -12.92 -6.64
N ASP A 169 -2.98 -11.60 -6.81
CA ASP A 169 -2.77 -10.89 -8.08
C ASP A 169 -2.41 -9.41 -7.83
N ALA A 170 -2.35 -8.58 -8.88
CA ALA A 170 -2.01 -7.15 -8.75
C ALA A 170 -3.11 -6.27 -8.11
N LEU A 171 -4.31 -6.81 -7.88
CA LEU A 171 -5.41 -6.14 -7.18
C LEU A 171 -5.53 -6.64 -5.74
N ASN A 172 -5.17 -7.91 -5.49
CA ASN A 172 -5.01 -8.49 -4.16
C ASN A 172 -3.58 -9.03 -3.98
N PRO A 173 -2.57 -8.16 -3.76
CA PRO A 173 -1.18 -8.58 -3.67
C PRO A 173 -0.88 -9.37 -2.40
N PRO A 174 0.03 -10.36 -2.43
CA PRO A 174 0.47 -11.07 -1.24
C PRO A 174 1.06 -10.14 -0.18
N PRO A 175 0.94 -10.48 1.12
CA PRO A 175 1.50 -9.68 2.20
C PRO A 175 3.03 -9.55 2.04
N ALA A 176 3.52 -8.31 2.09
CA ALA A 176 4.93 -8.01 1.91
C ALA A 176 5.79 -8.67 2.99
N TYR A 177 6.91 -9.25 2.56
CA TYR A 177 7.91 -9.87 3.43
C TYR A 177 9.32 -9.44 3.02
N THR A 178 10.28 -9.55 3.93
CA THR A 178 11.71 -9.30 3.67
C THR A 178 12.47 -10.62 3.60
N ASP A 179 13.13 -10.92 2.48
CA ASP A 179 14.08 -12.05 2.40
C ASP A 179 15.30 -11.78 3.31
N VAL A 180 15.67 -12.75 4.14
CA VAL A 180 16.80 -12.67 5.08
C VAL A 180 17.77 -13.83 4.87
N SER A 181 19.01 -13.72 5.36
CA SER A 181 19.95 -14.84 5.38
C SER A 181 19.80 -15.68 6.66
N CYS A 182 20.30 -16.92 6.63
CA CYS A 182 20.30 -17.81 7.81
C CYS A 182 21.12 -17.28 9.00
N ALA A 183 21.88 -16.19 8.83
CA ALA A 183 22.70 -15.55 9.85
C ALA A 183 22.31 -14.08 10.08
N THR A 184 21.18 -13.59 9.55
CA THR A 184 20.73 -12.20 9.73
C THR A 184 20.14 -11.99 11.13
N PRO A 185 20.67 -11.06 11.95
CA PRO A 185 20.01 -10.57 13.15
C PRO A 185 19.14 -9.33 12.86
N PRO A 186 18.23 -8.94 13.78
CA PRO A 186 17.60 -7.62 13.76
C PRO A 186 18.59 -6.48 14.07
N GLY A 187 19.57 -6.73 14.93
CA GLY A 187 20.60 -5.77 15.36
C GLY A 187 21.41 -5.23 14.18
N GLY A 188 21.53 -3.90 14.08
CA GLY A 188 22.25 -3.23 12.99
C GLY A 188 21.58 -3.31 11.61
N ASN A 189 20.37 -3.85 11.50
CA ASN A 189 19.64 -3.97 10.24
C ASN A 189 18.48 -2.98 10.15
N VAL A 190 18.58 -2.02 9.24
CA VAL A 190 17.61 -0.91 9.04
C VAL A 190 16.17 -1.37 8.75
N ALA A 191 15.94 -2.63 8.35
CA ALA A 191 14.59 -3.17 8.21
C ALA A 191 13.89 -3.43 9.56
N PHE A 192 14.65 -3.56 10.65
CA PHE A 192 14.17 -3.86 12.00
C PHE A 192 14.41 -2.70 12.99
N ASP A 193 14.92 -1.55 12.51
CA ASP A 193 15.14 -0.37 13.34
C ASP A 193 13.81 0.33 13.68
N GLY A 194 13.18 -0.19 14.73
CA GLY A 194 12.02 0.38 15.40
C GLY A 194 12.06 0.14 16.91
N PRO A 195 11.12 0.76 17.65
CA PRO A 195 10.92 0.47 19.07
C PRO A 195 10.27 -0.91 19.29
N PRO A 196 10.28 -1.41 20.53
CA PRO A 196 9.36 -2.48 20.95
C PRO A 196 7.93 -2.22 20.49
N GLY A 197 7.29 -3.24 19.91
CA GLY A 197 5.99 -3.16 19.23
C GLY A 197 6.06 -3.25 17.70
N THR A 198 7.22 -3.00 17.08
CA THR A 198 7.40 -3.20 15.63
C THR A 198 7.32 -4.69 15.25
N SER A 199 6.44 -5.04 14.31
CA SER A 199 6.37 -6.39 13.73
C SER A 199 6.69 -6.40 12.24
N LEU A 200 7.59 -7.28 11.79
CA LEU A 200 7.94 -7.48 10.37
C LEU A 200 7.77 -8.94 9.98
N THR A 201 7.32 -9.21 8.75
CA THR A 201 7.31 -10.59 8.19
C THR A 201 8.58 -10.81 7.38
N VAL A 202 9.29 -11.89 7.65
CA VAL A 202 10.55 -12.25 7.00
C VAL A 202 10.45 -13.62 6.33
N LYS A 203 11.30 -13.88 5.35
CA LYS A 203 11.38 -15.18 4.67
C LYS A 203 12.75 -15.82 4.89
N CYS A 204 12.76 -16.98 5.54
CA CYS A 204 13.97 -17.71 5.85
C CYS A 204 14.34 -18.70 4.72
N PRO A 205 15.64 -18.83 4.35
CA PRO A 205 16.11 -19.80 3.37
C PRO A 205 15.87 -21.26 3.81
N GLN A 206 16.07 -22.19 2.88
CA GLN A 206 16.08 -23.62 3.20
C GLN A 206 17.36 -24.04 3.93
N ASN A 207 17.20 -25.00 4.83
CA ASN A 207 18.29 -25.74 5.49
C ASN A 207 19.23 -24.90 6.37
N CYS A 208 18.75 -23.79 6.97
CA CYS A 208 19.56 -22.93 7.84
C CYS A 208 20.27 -23.65 9.00
N LEU A 209 19.73 -24.77 9.51
CA LEU A 209 20.39 -25.67 10.46
C LEU A 209 21.78 -26.17 10.03
N PHE A 210 22.06 -26.19 8.72
CA PHE A 210 23.31 -26.73 8.14
C PHE A 210 24.16 -25.67 7.43
N THR A 211 23.64 -24.46 7.21
CA THR A 211 24.30 -23.40 6.42
C THR A 211 24.60 -22.13 7.21
N ALA A 212 24.23 -22.07 8.49
CA ALA A 212 24.45 -20.93 9.38
C ALA A 212 25.72 -21.06 10.23
N GLU A 213 26.87 -21.32 9.60
CA GLU A 213 28.16 -21.41 10.32
C GLU A 213 28.47 -20.09 11.05
N GLY A 214 28.72 -20.18 12.36
CA GLY A 214 29.07 -19.02 13.21
C GLY A 214 27.91 -18.08 13.58
N ALA A 215 26.67 -18.41 13.25
CA ALA A 215 25.51 -17.59 13.62
C ALA A 215 25.06 -17.85 15.07
N LEU A 216 24.99 -16.78 15.87
CA LEU A 216 24.65 -16.85 17.30
C LEU A 216 23.13 -16.85 17.54
N VAL A 217 22.69 -17.46 18.63
CA VAL A 217 21.35 -17.32 19.21
C VAL A 217 21.49 -17.13 20.73
N VAL A 218 20.92 -16.07 21.28
CA VAL A 218 20.99 -15.74 22.72
C VAL A 218 19.58 -15.61 23.29
N GLY A 219 19.33 -16.28 24.42
CA GLY A 219 17.99 -16.43 24.99
C GLY A 219 17.14 -17.49 24.29
N GLY A 220 15.92 -17.70 24.76
CA GLY A 220 14.92 -18.54 24.09
C GLY A 220 13.90 -19.21 25.00
N GLU A 221 14.18 -19.35 26.30
CA GLU A 221 13.33 -20.12 27.23
C GLU A 221 11.90 -19.54 27.34
N GLU A 222 11.76 -18.22 27.47
CA GLU A 222 10.47 -17.51 27.40
C GLU A 222 10.10 -17.05 25.96
N GLY A 223 10.72 -17.63 24.94
CA GLY A 223 10.60 -17.18 23.53
C GLY A 223 11.21 -15.79 23.25
N ASN A 224 11.92 -15.21 24.22
CA ASN A 224 12.63 -13.93 24.13
C ASN A 224 14.07 -14.16 23.62
N TYR A 225 14.45 -13.50 22.52
CA TYR A 225 15.80 -13.56 21.93
C TYR A 225 16.47 -12.19 21.93
N SER A 226 17.78 -12.12 22.17
CA SER A 226 18.55 -10.85 22.07
C SER A 226 18.58 -10.35 20.63
N ASP A 227 18.61 -9.03 20.39
CA ASP A 227 18.56 -8.48 19.02
C ASP A 227 19.82 -8.74 18.17
N ASP A 228 20.90 -9.28 18.74
CA ASP A 228 22.04 -9.85 17.99
C ASP A 228 21.82 -11.30 17.50
N SER A 229 20.70 -11.95 17.84
CA SER A 229 20.43 -13.37 17.49
C SER A 229 19.97 -13.55 16.04
N SER A 230 20.44 -14.62 15.37
CA SER A 230 19.94 -15.00 14.04
C SER A 230 18.44 -15.29 14.06
N ILE A 231 17.67 -14.55 13.26
CA ILE A 231 16.21 -14.66 13.18
C ILE A 231 15.78 -16.08 12.78
N CYS A 232 16.46 -16.66 11.78
CA CYS A 232 16.07 -17.96 11.23
C CYS A 232 16.47 -19.14 12.14
N LEU A 233 17.58 -19.04 12.88
CA LEU A 233 17.92 -20.06 13.88
C LEU A 233 17.04 -19.95 15.12
N ALA A 234 16.75 -18.73 15.60
CA ALA A 234 15.81 -18.49 16.68
C ALA A 234 14.39 -18.98 16.33
N ALA A 235 13.96 -18.84 15.07
CA ALA A 235 12.67 -19.36 14.60
C ALA A 235 12.59 -20.89 14.57
N ILE A 236 13.70 -21.56 14.27
CA ILE A 236 13.80 -23.02 14.37
C ILE A 236 13.81 -23.42 15.85
N HIS A 237 14.64 -22.78 16.69
CA HIS A 237 14.70 -23.01 18.14
C HIS A 237 13.32 -22.90 18.81
N ALA A 238 12.56 -21.84 18.50
CA ALA A 238 11.21 -21.59 18.99
C ALA A 238 10.15 -22.60 18.48
N GLY A 239 10.48 -23.50 17.54
CA GLY A 239 9.51 -24.40 16.89
C GLY A 239 8.58 -23.69 15.90
N VAL A 240 8.81 -22.40 15.65
CA VAL A 240 8.04 -21.52 14.76
C VAL A 240 8.30 -21.84 13.28
N LEU A 241 9.48 -22.40 12.97
CA LEU A 241 9.94 -22.68 11.61
C LEU A 241 10.48 -24.11 11.48
N GLY A 242 9.95 -24.90 10.55
CA GLY A 242 10.37 -26.30 10.36
C GLY A 242 11.62 -26.52 9.49
N ARG A 243 11.64 -25.97 8.26
CA ARG A 243 12.77 -26.12 7.30
C ARG A 243 13.03 -24.88 6.42
N SER A 244 11.97 -24.14 6.12
CA SER A 244 11.94 -22.84 5.41
C SER A 244 10.51 -22.29 5.49
N GLY A 245 10.31 -20.99 5.32
CA GLY A 245 8.98 -20.39 5.38
C GLY A 245 9.00 -18.90 5.75
N LEU A 246 7.79 -18.37 5.96
CA LEU A 246 7.58 -17.02 6.48
C LEU A 246 7.49 -17.05 8.00
N VAL A 247 8.18 -16.12 8.65
CA VAL A 247 8.19 -15.93 10.10
C VAL A 247 7.84 -14.48 10.41
N ARG A 248 7.04 -14.24 11.44
CA ARG A 248 6.76 -12.89 11.91
C ARG A 248 7.67 -12.57 13.10
N VAL A 249 8.49 -11.55 12.95
CA VAL A 249 9.42 -11.05 13.98
C VAL A 249 8.73 -9.90 14.70
N HIS A 250 8.67 -9.96 16.03
CA HIS A 250 8.10 -8.91 16.88
C HIS A 250 9.20 -8.36 17.76
N MET A 251 9.59 -7.10 17.56
CA MET A 251 10.50 -6.41 18.47
C MET A 251 9.78 -6.20 19.81
N VAL A 252 10.41 -6.57 20.91
CA VAL A 252 9.88 -6.43 22.28
C VAL A 252 10.92 -5.73 23.17
N GLN A 253 10.52 -5.33 24.38
CA GLN A 253 11.46 -4.82 25.36
C GLN A 253 12.32 -5.98 25.88
N ALA A 254 13.63 -5.76 26.05
CA ALA A 254 14.50 -6.81 26.56
C ALA A 254 14.18 -7.16 28.03
N PRO A 255 14.28 -8.45 28.42
CA PRO A 255 14.40 -8.83 29.82
C PRO A 255 15.73 -8.30 30.41
N ASN A 256 15.88 -8.32 31.74
CA ASN A 256 17.15 -7.92 32.37
C ASN A 256 18.27 -8.95 32.11
N GLU A 257 17.90 -10.22 31.91
CA GLU A 257 18.79 -11.36 31.68
C GLU A 257 18.14 -12.27 30.63
N PHE A 258 18.93 -12.93 29.78
CA PHE A 258 18.46 -13.88 28.78
C PHE A 258 18.87 -15.31 29.17
N GLU A 259 17.91 -16.21 29.31
CA GLU A 259 18.15 -17.64 29.53
C GLU A 259 18.07 -18.40 28.19
N GLY A 260 19.19 -19.02 27.81
CA GLY A 260 19.31 -19.88 26.63
C GLY A 260 19.04 -21.35 26.95
N SER A 261 18.62 -22.11 25.95
CA SER A 261 18.27 -23.52 26.10
C SER A 261 18.55 -24.34 24.82
N GLY A 262 18.16 -25.62 24.82
CA GLY A 262 18.41 -26.53 23.70
C GLY A 262 17.10 -27.06 23.12
N SER A 263 16.63 -26.45 22.03
CA SER A 263 15.35 -26.76 21.41
C SER A 263 15.44 -26.93 19.89
N ASN A 264 14.67 -27.89 19.35
CA ASN A 264 14.52 -28.16 17.91
C ASN A 264 15.84 -28.34 17.12
N GLY A 265 16.92 -28.79 17.77
CA GLY A 265 18.23 -29.00 17.16
C GLY A 265 19.13 -27.76 17.12
N VAL A 266 18.68 -26.64 17.67
CA VAL A 266 19.49 -25.43 17.94
C VAL A 266 19.81 -25.40 19.44
N ILE A 267 20.95 -24.83 19.80
CA ILE A 267 21.32 -24.52 21.19
C ILE A 267 21.53 -23.00 21.24
N SER A 268 20.92 -22.32 22.22
CA SER A 268 21.12 -20.90 22.46
C SER A 268 21.89 -20.63 23.76
N GLU A 269 22.57 -19.50 23.81
CA GLU A 269 23.40 -19.10 24.95
C GLU A 269 22.62 -18.22 25.93
N SER A 270 22.96 -18.30 27.22
CA SER A 270 22.47 -17.39 28.25
C SER A 270 23.36 -16.15 28.36
N TYR A 271 22.76 -14.98 28.58
CA TYR A 271 23.49 -13.72 28.70
C TYR A 271 22.94 -12.83 29.82
N SER A 272 23.81 -12.48 30.77
CA SER A 272 23.57 -11.50 31.83
C SER A 272 24.55 -10.33 31.68
N GLY A 273 24.02 -9.14 31.39
CA GLY A 273 24.83 -7.98 31.01
C GLY A 273 24.12 -6.65 31.26
N PRO A 274 24.67 -5.51 30.79
CA PRO A 274 23.97 -4.23 30.84
C PRO A 274 22.67 -4.33 30.03
N ARG A 275 21.60 -3.71 30.54
CA ARG A 275 20.26 -3.77 29.91
C ARG A 275 20.29 -3.44 28.43
N ALA A 276 20.06 -4.44 27.58
CA ALA A 276 19.66 -4.22 26.21
C ALA A 276 18.33 -3.42 26.19
N SER A 277 18.14 -2.59 25.17
CA SER A 277 16.91 -1.79 25.02
C SER A 277 15.82 -2.54 24.25
N ARG A 278 16.19 -3.57 23.49
CA ARG A 278 15.34 -4.36 22.60
C ARG A 278 15.66 -5.84 22.71
N ALA A 279 14.66 -6.66 22.44
CA ALA A 279 14.75 -8.09 22.16
C ALA A 279 13.76 -8.40 21.03
N PHE A 280 13.64 -9.65 20.60
CA PHE A 280 12.57 -10.07 19.71
C PHE A 280 11.89 -11.38 20.13
N ARG A 281 10.62 -11.50 19.74
CA ARG A 281 9.81 -12.72 19.74
C ARG A 281 9.47 -13.11 18.31
N LEU A 282 9.06 -14.36 18.14
CA LEU A 282 8.80 -14.96 16.83
C LEU A 282 7.43 -15.63 16.84
N GLU A 283 6.60 -15.31 15.84
CA GLU A 283 5.30 -15.91 15.62
C GLU A 283 5.25 -16.65 14.27
N SER A 284 4.51 -17.75 14.23
CA SER A 284 4.30 -18.51 12.99
C SER A 284 3.31 -17.78 12.09
N VAL A 285 3.69 -17.52 10.84
CA VAL A 285 2.74 -17.09 9.82
C VAL A 285 1.92 -18.31 9.43
N ALA A 286 0.77 -18.48 10.09
CA ALA A 286 -0.04 -19.70 10.06
C ALA A 286 -0.72 -19.94 8.70
N VAL A 287 0.05 -20.43 7.72
CA VAL A 287 -0.47 -20.99 6.47
C VAL A 287 -1.16 -22.32 6.80
N LYS A 288 -2.46 -22.27 7.07
CA LYS A 288 -3.30 -23.46 7.32
C LYS A 288 -3.50 -24.28 6.04
N CYS A 289 -2.50 -25.05 5.65
CA CYS A 289 -2.66 -26.08 4.64
C CYS A 289 -3.67 -27.14 5.11
N PRO A 290 -4.64 -27.57 4.28
CA PRO A 290 -5.47 -28.72 4.59
C PRO A 290 -4.58 -29.94 4.84
N GLN A 291 -4.66 -30.54 6.03
CA GLN A 291 -3.92 -31.77 6.31
C GLN A 291 -4.53 -32.91 5.50
N ALA A 292 -3.69 -33.70 4.85
CA ALA A 292 -4.12 -34.89 4.14
C ALA A 292 -4.46 -36.01 5.14
N THR A 293 -5.71 -36.04 5.60
CA THR A 293 -6.30 -37.28 6.11
C THR A 293 -6.23 -38.33 5.00
N GLN A 294 -5.61 -39.47 5.27
CA GLN A 294 -5.73 -40.64 4.39
C GLN A 294 -7.11 -41.27 4.58
N GLU A 295 -8.13 -40.64 4.00
CA GLU A 295 -9.46 -41.22 3.91
C GLU A 295 -9.44 -42.39 2.92
N THR A 296 -9.26 -43.58 3.48
CA THR A 296 -9.56 -44.84 2.78
C THR A 296 -11.03 -44.86 2.35
N GLU A 297 -11.26 -45.26 1.11
CA GLU A 297 -12.57 -45.34 0.47
C GLU A 297 -13.56 -46.19 1.31
N THR A 298 -14.78 -45.67 1.57
CA THR A 298 -16.07 -46.35 1.27
C THR A 298 -17.29 -45.57 1.81
N ALA A 299 -17.95 -44.78 0.95
CA ALA A 299 -19.30 -44.24 1.20
C ALA A 299 -20.08 -43.91 -0.11
N SER A 300 -20.25 -44.94 -0.95
CA SER A 300 -21.43 -45.19 -1.81
C SER A 300 -22.30 -44.03 -2.35
N SER A 301 -22.31 -43.89 -3.70
CA SER A 301 -23.45 -43.49 -4.58
C SER A 301 -24.17 -42.15 -4.32
N PHE A 302 -24.49 -41.34 -5.34
CA PHE A 302 -25.32 -41.76 -6.48
C PHE A 302 -25.19 -40.82 -7.70
N LEU A 303 -24.70 -41.37 -8.82
CA LEU A 303 -25.14 -41.08 -10.20
C LEU A 303 -24.33 -41.96 -11.17
N GLU A 304 -24.99 -42.88 -11.88
CA GLU A 304 -24.36 -43.72 -12.91
C GLU A 304 -24.55 -43.12 -14.30
N LEU A 305 -23.48 -43.04 -15.09
CA LEU A 305 -23.55 -42.92 -16.55
C LEU A 305 -23.00 -44.21 -17.18
N ASN A 306 -23.89 -45.19 -17.37
CA ASN A 306 -23.57 -46.42 -18.08
C ASN A 306 -23.48 -46.16 -19.59
N ALA A 307 -22.28 -46.34 -20.16
CA ALA A 307 -22.07 -46.49 -21.60
C ALA A 307 -21.31 -47.80 -21.86
N ASN A 308 -21.77 -48.59 -22.82
CA ASN A 308 -21.34 -49.98 -22.96
C ASN A 308 -19.87 -50.12 -23.41
N ARG A 309 -19.07 -50.69 -22.51
CA ARG A 309 -18.37 -51.97 -22.70
C ARG A 309 -18.22 -52.43 -24.16
N ASP A 310 -16.99 -52.40 -24.64
CA ASP A 310 -16.46 -53.42 -25.53
C ASP A 310 -15.12 -53.93 -24.98
N GLN A 311 -14.84 -55.22 -25.19
CA GLN A 311 -13.70 -55.91 -24.55
C GLN A 311 -13.14 -56.97 -25.51
N PRO A 312 -11.82 -57.21 -25.53
CA PRO A 312 -11.34 -58.30 -24.68
C PRO A 312 -10.05 -57.99 -23.92
N SER A 313 -9.87 -58.71 -22.82
CA SER A 313 -8.70 -58.68 -21.94
C SER A 313 -7.53 -59.52 -22.48
N LEU A 314 -6.30 -59.12 -22.15
CA LEU A 314 -5.30 -60.09 -21.71
C LEU A 314 -4.48 -59.50 -20.56
N SER A 315 -4.31 -60.30 -19.51
CA SER A 315 -3.73 -59.88 -18.22
C SER A 315 -2.55 -60.76 -17.83
N THR A 316 -1.47 -60.14 -17.38
CA THR A 316 -0.40 -60.84 -16.64
C THR A 316 -0.10 -60.04 -15.37
N GLU A 317 -0.42 -60.60 -14.21
CA GLU A 317 0.00 -60.03 -12.93
C GLU A 317 1.52 -60.14 -12.74
N LEU A 318 2.12 -59.19 -12.01
CA LEU A 318 3.31 -59.46 -11.20
C LEU A 318 3.32 -58.51 -10.00
N LYS A 319 3.08 -59.08 -8.81
CA LYS A 319 3.04 -58.34 -7.55
C LYS A 319 4.46 -58.05 -7.04
N MET A 320 4.70 -56.84 -6.55
CA MET A 320 5.88 -56.49 -5.77
C MET A 320 5.45 -55.94 -4.41
N THR A 321 5.85 -56.60 -3.33
CA THR A 321 5.62 -56.18 -1.94
C THR A 321 6.96 -56.19 -1.20
N GLY A 322 7.48 -55.02 -0.85
CA GLY A 322 8.64 -54.89 0.02
C GLY A 322 8.25 -54.99 1.50
N VAL A 323 9.06 -55.65 2.32
CA VAL A 323 8.79 -55.92 3.74
C VAL A 323 10.03 -55.65 4.58
N SER A 324 9.88 -54.90 5.67
CA SER A 324 10.77 -54.84 6.86
C SER A 324 10.17 -53.88 7.90
N PRO A 325 10.56 -53.95 9.20
CA PRO A 325 11.34 -54.98 9.90
C PRO A 325 10.53 -55.64 11.05
N ASP A 326 11.03 -56.74 11.66
CA ASP A 326 11.71 -56.69 12.98
C ASP A 326 12.32 -58.07 13.35
N ALA A 327 13.13 -58.13 14.41
CA ALA A 327 14.02 -59.26 14.71
C ALA A 327 13.56 -60.18 15.85
N GLY A 328 13.91 -61.47 15.76
CA GLY A 328 13.75 -62.46 16.83
C GLY A 328 14.66 -63.68 16.64
N ALA A 329 15.70 -63.80 17.49
CA ALA A 329 16.64 -64.94 17.56
C ALA A 329 16.32 -65.80 18.81
N GLN A 330 16.99 -66.90 19.20
CA GLN A 330 18.27 -67.61 18.90
C GLN A 330 18.14 -69.01 19.64
N PRO A 331 19.16 -69.83 20.00
CA PRO A 331 20.55 -70.08 19.55
C PRO A 331 20.78 -71.62 19.35
N PRO A 332 21.72 -72.32 20.05
CA PRO A 332 23.17 -72.23 19.97
C PRO A 332 23.80 -73.47 19.30
N ALA A 333 24.71 -73.26 18.35
CA ALA A 333 25.67 -74.30 17.96
C ALA A 333 27.03 -73.65 17.63
N THR A 334 28.03 -73.92 18.44
CA THR A 334 29.40 -73.43 18.27
C THR A 334 30.12 -74.14 17.12
N SER A 335 30.70 -73.39 16.18
CA SER A 335 31.76 -73.89 15.29
C SER A 335 32.72 -72.76 14.91
N ASP A 336 33.96 -72.86 15.39
CA ASP A 336 34.98 -71.81 15.30
C ASP A 336 35.64 -71.66 13.93
N THR A 337 36.28 -70.51 13.73
CA THR A 337 37.40 -70.27 12.78
C THR A 337 37.18 -70.62 11.30
N GLN A 338 36.48 -69.76 10.58
CA GLN A 338 36.73 -69.61 9.13
C GLN A 338 38.12 -68.99 8.89
N THR A 339 39.15 -69.83 8.77
CA THR A 339 40.49 -69.40 8.33
C THR A 339 40.44 -68.88 6.90
N THR A 340 40.98 -67.69 6.64
CA THR A 340 41.04 -67.11 5.28
C THR A 340 41.86 -68.00 4.34
N ALA A 341 41.67 -67.85 3.03
CA ALA A 341 42.44 -68.62 2.04
C ALA A 341 43.97 -68.42 2.19
N ALA A 342 44.42 -67.21 2.56
CA ALA A 342 45.82 -66.91 2.86
C ALA A 342 46.30 -67.66 4.12
N THR A 343 45.51 -67.64 5.20
CA THR A 343 45.81 -68.42 6.42
C THR A 343 45.90 -69.92 6.13
N ARG A 344 45.04 -70.44 5.25
CA ARG A 344 45.04 -71.85 4.84
C ARG A 344 46.24 -72.25 3.99
N ALA A 345 46.79 -71.32 3.19
CA ALA A 345 48.06 -71.50 2.50
C ALA A 345 49.25 -71.49 3.48
N ALA A 346 49.27 -70.56 4.44
CA ALA A 346 50.30 -70.47 5.47
C ALA A 346 50.33 -71.72 6.38
N ILE A 347 49.16 -72.25 6.78
CA ILE A 347 49.05 -73.51 7.54
C ILE A 347 49.67 -74.68 6.76
N ARG A 348 49.38 -74.81 5.45
CA ARG A 348 49.98 -75.87 4.62
C ARG A 348 51.49 -75.73 4.46
N GLN A 349 52.01 -74.50 4.37
CA GLN A 349 53.46 -74.27 4.37
C GLN A 349 54.08 -74.66 5.72
N LEU A 350 53.40 -74.38 6.84
CA LEU A 350 53.81 -74.84 8.17
C LEU A 350 53.74 -76.36 8.31
N GLU A 351 52.70 -77.05 7.82
CA GLU A 351 52.63 -78.53 7.82
C GLU A 351 53.82 -79.15 7.09
N VAL A 352 54.22 -78.61 5.93
CA VAL A 352 55.40 -79.07 5.18
C VAL A 352 56.71 -78.76 5.94
N LEU A 353 56.80 -77.61 6.62
CA LEU A 353 57.98 -77.26 7.42
C LEU A 353 58.11 -78.10 8.71
N VAL A 354 56.97 -78.45 9.32
CA VAL A 354 56.87 -79.29 10.53
C VAL A 354 57.20 -80.75 10.19
N ASN A 355 56.58 -81.31 9.15
CA ASN A 355 56.83 -82.68 8.70
C ASN A 355 58.24 -82.90 8.13
N SER A 356 58.95 -81.84 7.72
CA SER A 356 60.38 -81.91 7.32
C SER A 356 61.37 -81.64 8.48
N ARG A 357 60.88 -81.38 9.70
CA ARG A 357 61.71 -81.12 10.90
C ARG A 357 61.48 -82.10 12.05
N LEU A 358 60.33 -82.77 12.12
CA LEU A 358 59.97 -83.71 13.19
C LEU A 358 60.17 -85.18 12.79
N GLY A 359 61.44 -85.56 12.65
CA GLY A 359 61.82 -86.97 12.70
C GLY A 359 61.63 -87.53 14.12
N SER A 360 60.96 -88.68 14.24
CA SER A 360 60.84 -89.49 15.48
C SER A 360 60.05 -88.88 16.65
N ILE A 361 58.73 -88.74 16.50
CA ILE A 361 57.78 -88.87 17.62
C ILE A 361 56.82 -90.04 17.32
N ASN A 362 56.60 -90.92 18.31
CA ASN A 362 55.78 -92.12 18.13
C ASN A 362 54.28 -91.75 18.09
N ALA A 363 53.59 -92.15 17.01
CA ALA A 363 52.18 -91.86 16.76
C ALA A 363 51.21 -92.34 17.87
N ALA A 364 51.62 -93.30 18.70
CA ALA A 364 50.85 -93.73 19.87
C ALA A 364 50.69 -92.61 20.91
N VAL A 365 51.71 -91.75 21.10
CA VAL A 365 51.67 -90.67 22.10
C VAL A 365 50.71 -89.56 21.68
N VAL A 366 50.73 -89.19 20.40
CA VAL A 366 49.82 -88.17 19.83
C VAL A 366 48.35 -88.57 20.05
N LYS A 367 48.01 -89.84 19.77
CA LYS A 367 46.64 -90.36 19.98
C LYS A 367 46.20 -90.39 21.45
N MET A 368 47.12 -90.57 22.41
CA MET A 368 46.77 -90.48 23.83
C MET A 368 46.49 -89.04 24.27
N VAL A 369 47.29 -88.07 23.80
CA VAL A 369 47.04 -86.65 24.07
C VAL A 369 45.73 -86.19 23.42
N GLU A 370 45.47 -86.63 22.19
CA GLU A 370 44.21 -86.37 21.47
C GLU A 370 42.99 -86.96 22.19
N ALA A 371 43.09 -88.16 22.77
CA ALA A 371 42.02 -88.78 23.54
C ALA A 371 41.68 -87.99 24.83
N GLU A 372 42.68 -87.64 25.65
CA GLU A 372 42.45 -86.92 26.90
C GLU A 372 42.00 -85.47 26.66
N ALA A 373 42.51 -84.81 25.62
CA ALA A 373 42.03 -83.49 25.20
C ALA A 373 40.55 -83.51 24.81
N ASN A 374 40.12 -84.52 24.02
CA ASN A 374 38.70 -84.69 23.66
C ASN A 374 37.79 -84.92 24.88
N LYS A 375 38.28 -85.67 25.88
CA LYS A 375 37.56 -85.89 27.15
C LYS A 375 37.37 -84.58 27.93
N ILE A 376 38.42 -83.80 28.14
CA ILE A 376 38.36 -82.49 28.81
C ILE A 376 37.42 -81.52 28.08
N ILE A 377 37.46 -81.50 26.73
CA ILE A 377 36.53 -80.71 25.90
C ILE A 377 35.07 -81.15 26.08
N SER A 378 34.82 -82.45 26.31
CA SER A 378 33.47 -82.96 26.57
C SER A 378 32.92 -82.52 27.94
N GLU A 379 33.76 -82.56 28.97
CA GLU A 379 33.41 -82.13 30.34
C GLU A 379 33.14 -80.61 30.37
N ALA A 380 34.01 -79.81 29.73
CA ALA A 380 33.80 -78.37 29.57
C ALA A 380 32.50 -78.04 28.81
N ARG A 381 32.17 -78.78 27.74
CA ARG A 381 30.89 -78.64 27.03
C ARG A 381 29.67 -79.01 27.88
N GLY A 382 29.82 -79.93 28.83
CA GLY A 382 28.79 -80.26 29.81
C GLY A 382 28.45 -79.09 30.72
N ILE A 383 29.48 -78.37 31.19
CA ILE A 383 29.34 -77.20 32.09
C ILE A 383 28.83 -75.96 31.34
N LEU A 384 29.27 -75.72 30.10
CA LEU A 384 28.94 -74.50 29.35
C LEU A 384 27.56 -74.54 28.69
N LYS A 385 27.00 -75.71 28.36
CA LYS A 385 25.68 -75.82 27.70
C LYS A 385 24.54 -75.17 28.49
N PRO A 386 24.35 -75.41 29.80
CA PRO A 386 23.30 -74.76 30.59
C PRO A 386 23.38 -73.24 30.59
N ALA A 387 24.59 -72.67 30.60
CA ALA A 387 24.79 -71.21 30.58
C ALA A 387 24.27 -70.58 29.27
N GLY A 388 24.58 -71.18 28.12
CA GLY A 388 24.09 -70.70 26.82
C GLY A 388 22.59 -70.88 26.59
N VAL A 389 21.93 -71.78 27.33
CA VAL A 389 20.44 -71.87 27.35
C VAL A 389 19.85 -70.76 28.23
N LEU A 390 20.45 -70.48 29.38
CA LEU A 390 20.01 -69.41 30.28
C LEU A 390 20.20 -68.01 29.67
N GLU A 391 21.31 -67.77 28.98
CA GLU A 391 21.58 -66.52 28.26
C GLU A 391 20.42 -66.17 27.30
N GLU A 392 19.89 -67.15 26.59
CA GLU A 392 18.83 -66.91 25.62
C GLU A 392 17.42 -66.88 26.22
N GLU A 393 17.18 -67.57 27.33
CA GLU A 393 15.92 -67.35 28.04
C GLU A 393 15.88 -65.91 28.57
N LEU A 394 16.99 -65.40 29.10
CA LEU A 394 17.15 -63.99 29.49
C LEU A 394 16.98 -63.04 28.29
N ARG A 395 17.64 -63.30 27.15
CA ARG A 395 17.56 -62.44 25.96
C ARG A 395 16.17 -62.46 25.29
N SER A 396 15.49 -63.61 25.24
CA SER A 396 14.10 -63.69 24.76
C SER A 396 13.08 -63.06 25.71
N ARG A 397 13.38 -63.03 27.03
CA ARG A 397 12.60 -62.26 28.02
C ARG A 397 12.85 -60.77 27.87
N ALA A 398 14.10 -60.34 27.67
CA ALA A 398 14.47 -58.94 27.43
C ALA A 398 13.84 -58.38 26.16
N ALA A 399 13.89 -59.11 25.03
CA ALA A 399 13.24 -58.72 23.79
C ALA A 399 11.71 -58.57 23.94
N ARG A 400 11.06 -59.51 24.67
CA ARG A 400 9.63 -59.42 25.01
C ARG A 400 9.30 -58.27 25.97
N LEU A 401 10.23 -57.88 26.84
CA LEU A 401 10.08 -56.70 27.69
C LEU A 401 10.18 -55.41 26.88
N LEU A 402 11.16 -55.33 25.97
CA LEU A 402 11.37 -54.19 25.06
C LEU A 402 10.15 -53.96 24.16
N SER A 403 9.62 -55.02 23.56
CA SER A 403 8.38 -54.96 22.76
C SER A 403 7.20 -54.42 23.58
N LYS A 404 7.06 -54.84 24.85
CA LYS A 404 6.02 -54.32 25.75
C LYS A 404 6.23 -52.85 26.10
N THR A 405 7.45 -52.39 26.37
CA THR A 405 7.70 -50.96 26.64
C THR A 405 7.56 -50.09 25.38
N MET A 406 7.87 -50.59 24.19
CA MET A 406 7.57 -49.92 22.92
C MET A 406 6.06 -49.75 22.74
N THR A 407 5.27 -50.83 22.82
CA THR A 407 3.79 -50.72 22.70
C THR A 407 3.16 -49.83 23.78
N LEU A 408 3.73 -49.78 24.99
CA LEU A 408 3.31 -48.86 26.03
C LEU A 408 3.63 -47.40 25.66
N ALA A 409 4.84 -47.12 25.16
CA ALA A 409 5.24 -45.79 24.71
C ALA A 409 4.38 -45.29 23.53
N ASP A 410 4.05 -46.15 22.57
CA ASP A 410 3.12 -45.83 21.48
C ASP A 410 1.71 -45.54 22.01
N SER A 411 1.21 -46.33 22.97
CA SER A 411 -0.09 -46.09 23.60
C SER A 411 -0.13 -44.76 24.37
N LEU A 412 0.97 -44.38 25.03
CA LEU A 412 1.12 -43.11 25.75
C LEU A 412 1.20 -41.93 24.76
N LYS A 413 1.94 -42.09 23.66
CA LYS A 413 2.02 -41.11 22.57
C LYS A 413 0.66 -40.89 21.90
N ALA A 414 -0.11 -41.96 21.68
CA ALA A 414 -1.49 -41.90 21.17
C ALA A 414 -2.49 -41.34 22.20
N ALA A 415 -2.23 -41.44 23.50
CA ALA A 415 -3.00 -40.74 24.52
C ALA A 415 -2.67 -39.24 24.55
N ALA A 416 -1.39 -38.87 24.56
CA ALA A 416 -0.93 -37.48 24.51
C ALA A 416 -1.41 -36.75 23.26
N GLY A 417 -1.34 -37.39 22.08
CA GLY A 417 -1.86 -36.84 20.82
C GLY A 417 -3.37 -36.55 20.87
N ARG A 418 -4.17 -37.44 21.49
CA ARG A 418 -5.61 -37.20 21.69
C ARG A 418 -5.89 -36.06 22.66
N VAL A 419 -5.13 -35.94 23.75
CA VAL A 419 -5.25 -34.81 24.68
C VAL A 419 -4.91 -33.49 23.99
N ALA A 420 -3.82 -33.45 23.22
CA ALA A 420 -3.42 -32.28 22.44
C ALA A 420 -4.48 -31.88 21.40
N SER A 421 -5.01 -32.82 20.61
CA SER A 421 -6.06 -32.53 19.63
C SER A 421 -7.37 -32.06 20.28
N THR A 422 -7.71 -32.60 21.47
CA THR A 422 -8.89 -32.17 22.23
C THR A 422 -8.72 -30.75 22.77
N LEU A 423 -7.54 -30.42 23.30
CA LEU A 423 -7.19 -29.09 23.77
C LEU A 423 -7.20 -28.07 22.64
N GLU A 424 -6.62 -28.40 21.49
CA GLU A 424 -6.63 -27.53 20.30
C GLU A 424 -8.07 -27.31 19.79
N SER A 425 -8.86 -28.38 19.65
CA SER A 425 -10.27 -28.28 19.22
C SER A 425 -11.11 -27.45 20.20
N THR A 426 -10.90 -27.60 21.51
CA THR A 426 -11.59 -26.81 22.54
C THR A 426 -11.18 -25.34 22.50
N ASN A 427 -9.89 -25.04 22.27
CA ASN A 427 -9.41 -23.67 22.08
C ASN A 427 -9.98 -23.04 20.80
N GLN A 428 -10.06 -23.78 19.70
CA GLN A 428 -10.69 -23.30 18.46
C GLN A 428 -12.19 -23.03 18.66
N GLN A 429 -12.91 -23.89 19.38
CA GLN A 429 -14.32 -23.67 19.75
C GLN A 429 -14.48 -22.45 20.66
N LEU A 430 -13.62 -22.28 21.67
CA LEU A 430 -13.62 -21.12 22.57
C LEU A 430 -13.42 -19.81 21.80
N GLN A 431 -12.43 -19.75 20.90
CA GLN A 431 -12.20 -18.59 20.04
C GLN A 431 -13.41 -18.31 19.12
N GLN A 432 -14.01 -19.34 18.53
CA GLN A 432 -15.22 -19.17 17.72
C GLN A 432 -16.41 -18.63 18.53
N VAL A 433 -16.58 -19.08 19.78
CA VAL A 433 -17.61 -18.58 20.71
C VAL A 433 -17.32 -17.14 21.15
N ILE A 434 -16.06 -16.77 21.39
CA ILE A 434 -15.65 -15.39 21.68
C ILE A 434 -15.98 -14.47 20.49
N LEU A 435 -15.61 -14.86 19.27
CA LEU A 435 -15.93 -14.11 18.04
C LEU A 435 -17.43 -14.01 17.78
N THR A 436 -18.20 -15.07 18.07
CA THR A 436 -19.66 -15.09 17.92
C THR A 436 -20.35 -14.20 18.96
N ARG A 437 -19.89 -14.22 20.22
CA ARG A 437 -20.39 -13.31 21.26
C ARG A 437 -20.02 -11.86 20.96
N ALA A 438 -18.79 -11.62 20.49
CA ALA A 438 -18.36 -10.30 20.04
C ALA A 438 -19.26 -9.79 18.91
N SER A 439 -19.53 -10.59 17.87
CA SER A 439 -20.38 -10.19 16.74
C SER A 439 -21.83 -9.89 17.14
N GLN A 440 -22.38 -10.61 18.12
CA GLN A 440 -23.70 -10.34 18.68
C GLN A 440 -23.75 -9.02 19.47
N THR A 441 -22.72 -8.73 20.27
CA THR A 441 -22.71 -7.56 21.18
C THR A 441 -22.10 -6.28 20.58
N GLN A 442 -21.72 -6.25 19.30
CA GLN A 442 -21.03 -5.08 18.70
C GLN A 442 -21.84 -3.79 18.80
N ALA A 443 -23.16 -3.90 18.65
CA ALA A 443 -24.09 -2.77 18.66
C ALA A 443 -24.66 -2.46 20.06
N ASP A 444 -24.39 -3.27 21.09
CA ASP A 444 -24.87 -3.00 22.45
C ASP A 444 -24.18 -1.75 23.04
N SER A 445 -24.92 -0.97 23.83
CA SER A 445 -24.35 0.13 24.63
C SER A 445 -23.13 -0.30 25.43
N TRP A 446 -22.19 0.61 25.63
CA TRP A 446 -20.90 0.33 26.26
C TRP A 446 -20.40 1.52 27.05
N ALA A 447 -19.76 1.28 28.18
CA ALA A 447 -19.11 2.31 28.98
C ALA A 447 -17.78 1.79 29.53
N LEU A 448 -16.84 2.69 29.82
CA LEU A 448 -15.55 2.34 30.39
C LEU A 448 -15.70 1.96 31.87
N THR A 449 -15.76 0.66 32.14
CA THR A 449 -15.72 0.09 33.48
C THR A 449 -14.29 -0.16 33.96
N ALA A 450 -14.07 -0.24 35.27
CA ALA A 450 -12.79 -0.66 35.82
C ALA A 450 -12.41 -2.08 35.37
N PHE A 451 -11.22 -2.22 34.80
CA PHE A 451 -10.61 -3.49 34.39
C PHE A 451 -9.12 -3.50 34.80
N HIS A 452 -8.47 -4.66 34.79
CA HIS A 452 -7.08 -4.78 35.21
C HIS A 452 -6.12 -4.30 34.10
N PRO A 453 -5.03 -3.53 34.37
CA PRO A 453 -4.22 -2.91 33.32
C PRO A 453 -3.61 -3.87 32.26
N LEU A 454 -3.49 -5.17 32.56
CA LEU A 454 -3.07 -6.19 31.58
C LEU A 454 -4.13 -6.47 30.50
N GLU A 455 -5.42 -6.27 30.82
CA GLU A 455 -6.58 -6.47 29.94
C GLU A 455 -6.81 -5.28 28.99
N PHE A 456 -5.95 -4.25 29.05
CA PHE A 456 -6.09 -3.03 28.24
C PHE A 456 -6.20 -3.32 26.74
N TYR A 457 -5.41 -4.27 26.22
CA TYR A 457 -5.42 -4.62 24.80
C TYR A 457 -6.59 -5.52 24.40
N ASP A 458 -7.36 -6.07 25.34
CA ASP A 458 -8.61 -6.78 25.04
C ASP A 458 -9.75 -5.78 24.79
N VAL A 459 -9.70 -4.63 25.46
CA VAL A 459 -10.67 -3.53 25.32
C VAL A 459 -10.27 -2.52 24.23
N PHE A 460 -8.98 -2.21 24.10
CA PHE A 460 -8.47 -1.16 23.22
C PHE A 460 -7.44 -1.66 22.18
N GLU A 461 -7.53 -1.13 20.96
CA GLU A 461 -6.55 -1.30 19.90
C GLU A 461 -5.83 0.03 19.64
N VAL A 462 -4.50 0.04 19.72
CA VAL A 462 -3.69 1.27 19.66
C VAL A 462 -2.93 1.37 18.35
N TYR A 463 -2.92 2.55 17.75
CA TYR A 463 -2.25 2.84 16.48
C TYR A 463 -1.46 4.16 16.56
N ASN A 464 -0.23 4.15 16.04
CA ASN A 464 0.58 5.35 15.86
C ASN A 464 0.71 5.64 14.36
N SER A 465 0.49 6.89 13.96
CA SER A 465 0.53 7.28 12.54
C SER A 465 1.94 7.12 11.97
N LYS A 466 2.06 6.57 10.75
CA LYS A 466 3.33 6.28 10.04
C LYS A 466 4.32 7.46 9.94
N THR A 467 3.85 8.71 10.08
CA THR A 467 4.63 9.96 9.99
C THR A 467 4.67 10.76 11.31
N ALA A 468 4.27 10.14 12.43
CA ALA A 468 4.42 10.73 13.76
C ALA A 468 5.82 10.44 14.35
N ILE A 469 6.30 11.38 15.17
CA ILE A 469 7.49 11.29 16.00
C ILE A 469 7.03 11.10 17.45
N GLY A 470 7.63 10.13 18.15
CA GLY A 470 7.20 9.68 19.47
C GLY A 470 6.20 8.53 19.39
N THR A 471 6.06 7.78 20.49
CA THR A 471 5.15 6.62 20.62
C THR A 471 4.07 6.90 21.66
N GLY A 472 2.82 6.53 21.36
CA GLY A 472 1.71 6.74 22.27
C GLY A 472 1.77 5.83 23.49
N ASN A 473 1.74 6.41 24.69
CA ASN A 473 1.59 5.69 25.95
C ASN A 473 0.13 5.82 26.42
N TRP A 474 -0.70 4.83 26.06
CA TRP A 474 -2.10 4.74 26.44
C TRP A 474 -2.29 3.76 27.59
N ARG A 475 -3.09 4.12 28.58
CA ARG A 475 -3.39 3.29 29.78
C ARG A 475 -4.69 3.73 30.44
N VAL A 476 -5.40 2.80 31.08
CA VAL A 476 -6.51 3.12 32.01
C VAL A 476 -5.99 3.11 33.45
N GLY A 477 -6.40 4.09 34.26
CA GLY A 477 -5.94 4.21 35.65
C GLY A 477 -6.67 5.28 36.46
N GLU A 478 -6.03 5.70 37.55
CA GLU A 478 -6.52 6.75 38.45
C GLU A 478 -6.25 8.17 37.90
N ALA A 479 -6.96 9.15 38.45
CA ALA A 479 -6.94 10.54 37.99
C ALA A 479 -5.56 11.23 38.10
N PRO A 480 -5.21 12.13 37.18
CA PRO A 480 -4.08 13.04 37.37
C PRO A 480 -4.31 13.94 38.59
N ALA A 481 -3.23 14.43 39.22
CA ALA A 481 -3.30 15.23 40.44
C ALA A 481 -4.12 16.52 40.24
N GLY A 482 -5.33 16.56 40.81
CA GLY A 482 -6.31 17.65 40.65
C GLY A 482 -7.53 17.32 39.78
N GLY A 483 -7.59 16.13 39.17
CA GLY A 483 -8.73 15.68 38.37
C GLY A 483 -9.97 15.25 39.19
N ARG A 484 -11.09 15.06 38.50
CA ARG A 484 -12.31 14.43 39.06
C ARG A 484 -12.01 12.96 39.42
N GLY A 485 -12.63 12.46 40.48
CA GLY A 485 -12.27 11.21 41.16
C GLY A 485 -12.65 9.89 40.47
N GLY A 486 -12.47 9.76 39.16
CA GLY A 486 -12.70 8.52 38.41
C GLY A 486 -11.65 7.44 38.73
N ARG A 487 -12.11 6.18 38.86
CA ARG A 487 -11.24 4.98 38.99
C ARG A 487 -10.88 4.33 37.64
N SER A 488 -11.28 4.95 36.52
CA SER A 488 -11.25 4.32 35.20
C SER A 488 -11.07 5.36 34.11
N ILE A 489 -10.06 6.22 34.27
CA ILE A 489 -9.74 7.28 33.31
C ILE A 489 -8.81 6.71 32.25
N LEU A 490 -9.20 6.81 30.98
CA LEU A 490 -8.31 6.53 29.86
C LEU A 490 -7.35 7.71 29.72
N SER A 491 -6.06 7.46 29.84
CA SER A 491 -5.01 8.48 29.76
C SER A 491 -4.02 8.18 28.65
N GLN A 492 -3.60 9.24 27.97
CA GLN A 492 -2.49 9.27 27.04
C GLN A 492 -1.46 10.24 27.61
N THR A 493 -0.23 9.79 27.86
CA THR A 493 0.78 10.59 28.59
C THR A 493 2.16 10.54 27.92
N ALA A 494 2.21 10.72 26.60
CA ALA A 494 3.45 10.79 25.84
C ALA A 494 3.30 11.71 24.62
N VAL A 495 4.25 12.62 24.42
CA VAL A 495 4.23 13.56 23.29
C VAL A 495 4.44 12.79 21.98
N VAL A 496 3.37 12.71 21.17
CA VAL A 496 3.39 12.15 19.80
C VAL A 496 3.00 13.25 18.84
N ALA A 497 3.89 13.67 17.95
CA ALA A 497 3.68 14.84 17.08
C ALA A 497 4.00 14.55 15.60
N PRO A 498 3.34 15.18 14.61
CA PRO A 498 3.67 14.98 13.20
C PRO A 498 5.08 15.49 12.87
N ALA A 499 5.85 14.73 12.08
CA ALA A 499 7.17 15.15 11.63
C ALA A 499 7.14 16.48 10.85
N ASN A 500 6.10 16.67 10.02
CA ASN A 500 5.84 17.91 9.31
C ASN A 500 4.71 18.70 10.00
N ARG A 501 5.00 19.92 10.45
CA ARG A 501 4.00 20.82 11.06
C ARG A 501 2.92 21.18 10.03
N GLY A 502 1.66 20.96 10.40
CA GLY A 502 0.49 21.30 9.57
C GLY A 502 -0.26 20.10 8.98
N VAL A 503 0.29 18.89 9.02
CA VAL A 503 -0.42 17.67 8.59
C VAL A 503 -1.53 17.33 9.59
N ALA A 504 -2.77 17.19 9.10
CA ALA A 504 -3.94 16.83 9.91
C ALA A 504 -3.97 15.33 10.24
N ALA A 505 -4.67 14.95 11.31
CA ALA A 505 -4.92 13.55 11.71
C ALA A 505 -3.68 12.66 11.96
N VAL A 506 -2.47 13.21 12.00
CA VAL A 506 -1.24 12.48 12.33
C VAL A 506 -0.94 12.61 13.83
N GLY A 507 -0.86 11.47 14.51
CA GLY A 507 -0.68 11.38 15.96
C GLY A 507 -0.80 9.93 16.45
N THR A 508 -1.32 9.74 17.66
CA THR A 508 -1.63 8.42 18.23
C THR A 508 -3.13 8.25 18.50
N TYR A 509 -3.61 7.02 18.39
CA TYR A 509 -5.01 6.63 18.45
C TYR A 509 -5.21 5.43 19.39
N ALA A 510 -6.34 5.40 20.10
CA ALA A 510 -6.85 4.21 20.78
C ALA A 510 -8.32 3.96 20.38
N SER A 511 -8.61 2.79 19.80
CA SER A 511 -9.93 2.34 19.33
C SER A 511 -10.57 1.39 20.32
N VAL A 512 -11.90 1.45 20.54
CA VAL A 512 -12.62 0.40 21.30
C VAL A 512 -12.76 -0.85 20.42
N ARG A 513 -12.27 -2.00 20.89
CA ARG A 513 -12.31 -3.27 20.15
C ARG A 513 -13.71 -3.87 20.15
N ASN A 514 -14.01 -4.68 19.12
CA ASN A 514 -15.22 -5.50 19.04
C ASN A 514 -16.56 -4.74 19.17
N LYS A 515 -16.57 -3.42 18.92
CA LYS A 515 -17.76 -2.57 18.96
C LYS A 515 -17.99 -1.87 17.62
N ARG A 516 -19.26 -1.69 17.26
CA ARG A 516 -19.71 -1.10 16.00
C ARG A 516 -21.10 -0.49 16.16
N PHE A 517 -21.14 0.81 16.37
CA PHE A 517 -22.35 1.58 16.53
C PHE A 517 -22.81 2.13 15.18
N PHE A 518 -24.12 2.13 14.92
CA PHE A 518 -24.73 2.77 13.76
C PHE A 518 -25.33 4.11 14.21
N ASP A 519 -26.41 4.03 14.98
CA ASP A 519 -27.01 5.14 15.70
C ASP A 519 -26.67 5.04 17.19
N GLY A 520 -26.40 6.18 17.83
CA GLY A 520 -25.96 6.21 19.21
C GLY A 520 -25.66 7.61 19.71
N ILE A 521 -25.57 7.75 21.03
CA ILE A 521 -25.09 8.95 21.71
C ILE A 521 -23.81 8.57 22.45
N PHE A 522 -22.68 9.15 22.04
CA PHE A 522 -21.42 9.05 22.75
C PHE A 522 -21.24 10.26 23.67
N SER A 523 -20.69 10.05 24.86
CA SER A 523 -20.28 11.10 25.79
C SER A 523 -18.96 10.77 26.49
N THR A 524 -18.16 11.80 26.78
CA THR A 524 -16.97 11.72 27.63
C THR A 524 -16.63 13.12 28.19
N ASP A 525 -16.03 13.16 29.37
CA ASP A 525 -15.33 14.35 29.89
C ASP A 525 -13.85 14.28 29.46
N VAL A 526 -13.32 15.36 28.90
CA VAL A 526 -11.95 15.45 28.37
C VAL A 526 -11.14 16.53 29.10
N TYR A 527 -9.92 16.19 29.52
CA TYR A 527 -8.92 17.12 30.06
C TYR A 527 -7.62 17.01 29.25
N ILE A 528 -7.00 18.15 28.94
CA ILE A 528 -5.84 18.22 28.04
C ILE A 528 -4.75 19.12 28.65
N SER A 529 -3.50 18.68 28.53
CA SER A 529 -2.28 19.40 28.92
C SER A 529 -1.29 19.47 27.75
N GLY A 530 -0.64 20.61 27.55
CA GLY A 530 0.19 20.91 26.40
C GLY A 530 -0.58 21.52 25.22
N SER A 531 0.15 22.19 24.31
CA SER A 531 -0.39 23.13 23.31
C SER A 531 -0.79 22.54 21.93
N GLY A 532 -0.96 21.23 21.87
CA GLY A 532 -1.23 20.47 20.63
C GLY A 532 -2.70 20.40 20.22
N SER A 533 -3.07 19.20 19.75
CA SER A 533 -4.42 18.76 19.39
C SER A 533 -4.81 17.50 20.17
N ALA A 534 -6.07 17.39 20.58
CA ALA A 534 -6.69 16.13 21.04
C ALA A 534 -8.08 15.97 20.42
N GLY A 535 -8.62 14.75 20.39
CA GLY A 535 -9.86 14.48 19.67
C GLY A 535 -10.52 13.14 19.95
N ILE A 536 -11.71 12.97 19.36
CA ILE A 536 -12.51 11.75 19.39
C ILE A 536 -12.77 11.31 17.95
N ALA A 537 -12.38 10.07 17.64
CA ALA A 537 -12.77 9.37 16.43
C ALA A 537 -14.12 8.68 16.63
N PHE A 538 -15.00 8.70 15.64
CA PHE A 538 -16.30 8.04 15.71
C PHE A 538 -16.75 7.52 14.35
N ARG A 539 -17.62 6.50 14.36
CA ARG A 539 -17.90 5.62 13.20
C ARG A 539 -16.61 5.14 12.52
N MET A 540 -15.60 4.85 13.33
CA MET A 540 -14.30 4.36 12.87
C MET A 540 -14.43 2.91 12.43
N LYS A 541 -14.24 2.66 11.14
CA LYS A 541 -14.22 1.30 10.57
C LYS A 541 -12.84 0.67 10.74
N ASP A 542 -11.82 1.48 10.54
CA ASP A 542 -10.39 1.17 10.62
C ASP A 542 -9.62 2.52 10.77
N PHE A 543 -8.32 2.49 11.07
CA PHE A 543 -7.52 3.71 11.29
C PHE A 543 -7.31 4.58 10.05
N GLU A 544 -7.79 4.16 8.88
CA GLU A 544 -7.73 4.92 7.63
C GLU A 544 -9.14 5.38 7.18
N ASN A 545 -10.22 4.98 7.87
CA ASN A 545 -11.63 5.30 7.58
C ASN A 545 -12.45 5.64 8.84
N MET A 546 -12.60 6.94 9.14
CA MET A 546 -13.28 7.46 10.34
C MET A 546 -13.78 8.90 10.19
N PHE A 547 -14.71 9.34 11.03
CA PHE A 547 -14.81 10.76 11.40
C PHE A 547 -13.89 11.04 12.60
N LEU A 548 -13.25 12.20 12.63
CA LEU A 548 -12.40 12.65 13.73
C LEU A 548 -12.77 14.08 14.12
N PHE A 549 -13.34 14.25 15.31
CA PHE A 549 -13.51 15.55 15.95
C PHE A 549 -12.21 15.95 16.66
N GLU A 550 -11.61 17.08 16.28
CA GLU A 550 -10.32 17.57 16.78
C GLU A 550 -10.47 18.97 17.43
N MET A 551 -9.84 19.15 18.59
CA MET A 551 -9.71 20.43 19.28
C MET A 551 -8.22 20.78 19.42
N ARG A 552 -7.84 22.03 19.13
CA ARG A 552 -6.43 22.47 19.07
C ARG A 552 -6.22 23.87 19.67
N GLN A 553 -5.17 24.06 20.48
CA GLN A 553 -4.94 25.30 21.26
C GLN A 553 -4.03 26.35 20.57
N SER A 554 -3.17 25.97 19.63
CA SER A 554 -2.11 26.85 19.08
C SER A 554 -2.60 28.00 18.18
N ASN A 555 -2.13 29.23 18.42
CA ASN A 555 -2.26 30.42 17.55
C ASN A 555 -3.69 30.77 17.10
N GLY A 556 -4.58 31.06 18.07
CA GLY A 556 -6.00 31.31 17.76
C GLY A 556 -6.68 29.99 17.43
N GLY A 557 -6.70 29.09 18.42
CA GLY A 557 -7.08 27.70 18.25
C GLY A 557 -8.48 27.47 17.71
N PHE A 558 -8.75 26.21 17.35
CA PHE A 558 -9.99 25.83 16.67
C PHE A 558 -10.50 24.47 17.14
N LYS A 559 -11.79 24.24 16.87
CA LYS A 559 -12.43 22.93 16.87
C LYS A 559 -12.81 22.60 15.44
N ARG A 560 -12.63 21.35 15.00
CA ARG A 560 -13.00 20.91 13.65
C ARG A 560 -13.51 19.48 13.63
N LEU A 561 -14.28 19.17 12.59
CA LEU A 561 -14.60 17.81 12.19
C LEU A 561 -13.81 17.47 10.92
N LEU A 562 -13.01 16.42 10.98
CA LEU A 562 -12.39 15.78 9.84
C LEU A 562 -13.19 14.54 9.44
N ARG A 563 -13.23 14.24 8.15
CA ARG A 563 -13.59 12.94 7.61
C ARG A 563 -12.35 12.35 6.97
N ILE A 564 -12.02 11.12 7.33
CA ILE A 564 -10.85 10.40 6.84
C ILE A 564 -11.37 9.20 6.06
N VAL A 565 -10.95 9.07 4.81
CA VAL A 565 -11.25 7.94 3.92
C VAL A 565 -9.95 7.58 3.19
N ASP A 566 -9.61 6.30 3.12
CA ASP A 566 -8.34 5.79 2.58
C ASP A 566 -7.11 6.55 3.11
N GLY A 567 -7.13 6.89 4.40
CA GLY A 567 -6.07 7.61 5.12
C GLY A 567 -5.97 9.10 4.80
N LYS A 568 -6.86 9.66 3.98
CA LYS A 568 -6.83 11.07 3.54
C LYS A 568 -7.80 11.92 4.38
N PRO A 569 -7.31 12.84 5.24
CA PRO A 569 -8.19 13.71 6.03
C PRO A 569 -8.72 14.89 5.19
N VAL A 570 -10.04 15.02 5.13
CA VAL A 570 -10.78 16.15 4.55
C VAL A 570 -11.46 16.92 5.68
N GLU A 571 -11.31 18.24 5.71
CA GLU A 571 -11.97 19.09 6.71
C GLU A 571 -13.45 19.28 6.35
N VAL A 572 -14.34 18.73 7.19
CA VAL A 572 -15.80 18.73 6.99
C VAL A 572 -16.48 19.85 7.77
N SER A 573 -15.88 20.38 8.83
CA SER A 573 -16.39 21.60 9.46
C SER A 573 -15.36 22.18 10.43
N ARG A 574 -15.42 23.49 10.68
CA ARG A 574 -14.46 24.18 11.54
C ARG A 574 -15.08 25.39 12.25
N VAL A 575 -14.65 25.61 13.49
CA VAL A 575 -14.99 26.75 14.35
C VAL A 575 -13.70 27.26 14.99
N ASP A 576 -13.27 28.46 14.61
CA ASP A 576 -12.12 29.16 15.19
C ASP A 576 -12.56 29.96 16.44
N ASP A 577 -12.82 29.26 17.54
CA ASP A 577 -13.30 29.83 18.82
C ASP A 577 -12.22 29.96 19.91
N GLY A 578 -10.95 29.67 19.57
CA GLY A 578 -9.84 29.57 20.52
C GLY A 578 -9.43 28.12 20.83
N GLY A 579 -10.26 27.12 20.50
CA GLY A 579 -9.95 25.71 20.73
C GLY A 579 -10.28 25.27 22.15
N TYR A 580 -9.39 24.49 22.78
CA TYR A 580 -9.49 24.15 24.19
C TYR A 580 -8.58 25.04 25.03
N LEU A 581 -8.96 25.28 26.29
CA LEU A 581 -8.09 25.86 27.30
C LEU A 581 -7.44 24.74 28.10
N GLU A 582 -6.11 24.73 28.14
CA GLU A 582 -5.33 23.86 29.02
C GLU A 582 -5.76 23.99 30.48
N GLY A 583 -5.79 22.86 31.21
CA GLY A 583 -6.13 22.84 32.63
C GLY A 583 -7.64 22.87 32.94
N LYS A 584 -8.52 22.74 31.94
CA LYS A 584 -9.97 22.65 32.11
C LYS A 584 -10.54 21.31 31.62
N TRP A 585 -11.68 20.92 32.21
CA TRP A 585 -12.51 19.83 31.70
C TRP A 585 -13.51 20.33 30.65
N TYR A 586 -13.72 19.51 29.62
CA TYR A 586 -14.68 19.70 28.55
C TYR A 586 -15.56 18.46 28.40
N THR A 587 -16.86 18.58 28.65
CA THR A 587 -17.81 17.51 28.32
C THR A 587 -18.09 17.54 26.82
N VAL A 588 -17.80 16.45 26.12
CA VAL A 588 -18.08 16.27 24.69
C VAL A 588 -19.19 15.23 24.52
N ARG A 589 -20.24 15.57 23.77
CA ARG A 589 -21.33 14.66 23.40
C ARG A 589 -21.49 14.64 21.88
N ILE A 590 -21.51 13.45 21.30
CA ILE A 590 -21.63 13.21 19.86
C ILE A 590 -22.88 12.36 19.62
N GLU A 591 -23.86 12.92 18.93
CA GLU A 591 -25.07 12.20 18.52
C GLU A 591 -24.93 11.76 17.06
N MET A 592 -25.10 10.46 16.84
CA MET A 592 -25.10 9.81 15.54
C MET A 592 -26.51 9.29 15.28
N ARG A 593 -27.21 9.82 14.27
CA ARG A 593 -28.54 9.35 13.87
C ARG A 593 -28.69 9.37 12.35
N GLU A 594 -28.79 8.20 11.74
CA GLU A 594 -28.68 7.98 10.30
C GLU A 594 -27.46 8.72 9.72
N ALA A 595 -27.66 9.64 8.77
CA ALA A 595 -26.60 10.50 8.23
C ALA A 595 -26.38 11.79 9.03
N ARG A 596 -27.20 12.11 10.04
CA ARG A 596 -27.08 13.34 10.83
C ARG A 596 -26.10 13.16 11.99
N LEU A 597 -25.18 14.10 12.11
CA LEU A 597 -24.14 14.16 13.12
C LEU A 597 -24.30 15.48 13.90
N ARG A 598 -24.44 15.40 15.22
CA ARG A 598 -24.50 16.56 16.13
C ARG A 598 -23.38 16.46 17.16
N ILE A 599 -22.54 17.48 17.27
CA ILE A 599 -21.43 17.53 18.23
C ILE A 599 -21.67 18.71 19.16
N ILE A 600 -21.77 18.43 20.45
CA ILE A 600 -21.96 19.38 21.53
C ILE A 600 -20.70 19.36 22.40
N VAL A 601 -20.15 20.52 22.72
CA VAL A 601 -18.99 20.67 23.61
C VAL A 601 -19.33 21.71 24.66
N VAL A 602 -19.11 21.36 25.93
CA VAL A 602 -19.41 22.21 27.09
C VAL A 602 -18.13 22.39 27.90
N GLU A 603 -17.68 23.63 28.05
CA GLU A 603 -16.63 23.98 29.00
C GLU A 603 -17.20 23.95 30.43
N GLU A 604 -16.40 23.49 31.40
CA GLU A 604 -16.80 23.40 32.81
C GLU A 604 -17.30 24.74 33.38
N SER A 605 -18.62 24.85 33.52
CA SER A 605 -19.33 26.00 34.07
C SER A 605 -19.81 25.72 35.48
N THR A 606 -19.60 26.67 36.40
CA THR A 606 -20.11 26.60 37.78
C THR A 606 -21.61 26.92 37.91
N ALA A 607 -22.28 27.30 36.81
CA ALA A 607 -23.71 27.56 36.78
C ALA A 607 -24.48 26.35 36.17
N PRO A 608 -25.61 25.92 36.77
CA PRO A 608 -26.40 24.80 36.25
C PRO A 608 -26.97 25.11 34.87
N VAL A 609 -26.82 24.17 33.95
CA VAL A 609 -27.23 24.30 32.55
C VAL A 609 -28.73 24.04 32.41
N VAL A 610 -29.53 25.11 32.54
CA VAL A 610 -31.02 25.06 32.48
C VAL A 610 -31.56 24.78 31.07
N VAL A 611 -30.75 24.97 30.02
CA VAL A 611 -31.12 24.74 28.61
C VAL A 611 -29.98 24.00 27.92
N GLU A 612 -30.29 22.92 27.19
CA GLU A 612 -29.29 22.14 26.45
C GLU A 612 -28.54 23.03 25.46
N PRO A 613 -27.20 23.09 25.51
CA PRO A 613 -26.42 24.03 24.71
C PRO A 613 -26.45 23.66 23.22
N PRO A 614 -26.38 24.66 22.32
CA PRO A 614 -26.41 24.41 20.88
C PRO A 614 -25.19 23.60 20.44
N ALA A 615 -25.41 22.64 19.54
CA ALA A 615 -24.34 21.87 18.93
C ALA A 615 -23.39 22.80 18.14
N ILE A 616 -22.09 22.63 18.33
CA ILE A 616 -21.05 23.36 17.58
C ILE A 616 -21.00 22.89 16.13
N PHE A 617 -21.37 21.64 15.87
CA PHE A 617 -21.59 21.08 14.54
C PHE A 617 -22.94 20.36 14.51
N ASP A 618 -23.77 20.65 13.52
CA ASP A 618 -25.03 19.94 13.22
C ASP A 618 -25.13 19.84 11.70
N LEU A 619 -24.84 18.65 11.16
CA LEU A 619 -24.64 18.43 9.72
C LEU A 619 -25.09 17.03 9.29
N ILE A 620 -25.17 16.81 7.98
CA ILE A 620 -25.61 15.55 7.38
C ILE A 620 -24.49 15.03 6.48
N ASP A 621 -23.85 13.93 6.90
CA ASP A 621 -22.84 13.20 6.15
C ASP A 621 -23.07 11.69 6.34
N GLY A 622 -23.51 11.02 5.28
CA GLY A 622 -23.79 9.58 5.25
C GLY A 622 -22.65 8.73 4.69
N SER A 623 -21.45 9.28 4.53
CA SER A 623 -20.32 8.54 3.93
C SER A 623 -19.78 7.44 4.84
N LEU A 624 -19.84 7.61 6.16
CA LEU A 624 -19.62 6.57 7.15
C LEU A 624 -20.88 6.45 8.03
N MET A 625 -21.56 5.31 7.95
CA MET A 625 -22.83 5.04 8.65
C MET A 625 -22.67 4.19 9.91
N SER A 626 -21.51 3.56 10.11
CA SER A 626 -21.27 2.67 11.25
C SER A 626 -19.79 2.49 11.55
N GLY A 627 -19.42 2.33 12.83
CA GLY A 627 -18.06 1.97 13.24
C GLY A 627 -17.89 2.05 14.76
N SER A 628 -16.67 1.83 15.23
CA SER A 628 -16.32 2.00 16.65
C SER A 628 -16.11 3.49 17.01
N ILE A 629 -15.83 3.71 18.29
CA ILE A 629 -15.33 4.97 18.86
C ILE A 629 -13.83 4.83 19.13
N GLY A 630 -13.09 5.92 19.00
CA GLY A 630 -11.69 6.00 19.40
C GLY A 630 -11.30 7.39 19.90
N PHE A 631 -10.08 7.48 20.41
CA PHE A 631 -9.50 8.66 21.06
C PHE A 631 -8.20 9.01 20.36
N PHE A 632 -7.90 10.31 20.21
CA PHE A 632 -6.78 10.82 19.42
C PHE A 632 -5.98 11.88 20.18
N THR A 633 -4.65 11.83 20.08
CA THR A 633 -3.77 12.92 20.54
C THR A 633 -2.64 13.22 19.55
N SER A 634 -2.24 14.49 19.46
CA SER A 634 -1.16 14.97 18.60
C SER A 634 -0.50 16.25 19.13
N GLY A 635 0.75 16.16 19.59
CA GLY A 635 1.56 17.28 20.08
C GLY A 635 1.14 17.84 21.45
N VAL A 636 0.38 17.09 22.23
CA VAL A 636 0.03 17.39 23.63
C VAL A 636 0.95 16.62 24.58
N ASP A 637 1.13 17.14 25.79
CA ASP A 637 1.89 16.49 26.86
C ASP A 637 1.08 15.39 27.54
N GLY A 638 -0.26 15.49 27.47
CA GLY A 638 -1.18 14.40 27.75
C GLY A 638 -2.64 14.76 27.54
N ALA A 639 -3.48 13.74 27.40
CA ALA A 639 -4.93 13.87 27.40
C ALA A 639 -5.57 12.76 28.26
N TYR A 640 -6.67 13.11 28.91
CA TYR A 640 -7.35 12.26 29.89
C TYR A 640 -8.84 12.28 29.59
N PHE A 641 -9.45 11.10 29.51
CA PHE A 641 -10.84 10.89 29.12
C PHE A 641 -11.55 10.11 30.23
N ASP A 642 -12.56 10.74 30.83
CA ASP A 642 -13.39 10.19 31.91
C ASP A 642 -14.86 10.04 31.44
N MET A 643 -15.66 9.29 32.20
CA MET A 643 -17.08 9.02 31.95
C MET A 643 -17.39 8.64 30.49
N ILE A 644 -16.50 7.84 29.89
CA ILE A 644 -16.65 7.33 28.52
C ILE A 644 -17.87 6.40 28.47
N GLN A 645 -18.89 6.80 27.70
CA GLN A 645 -20.14 6.06 27.50
C GLN A 645 -20.61 6.19 26.05
N VAL A 646 -21.19 5.10 25.53
CA VAL A 646 -21.92 5.03 24.27
C VAL A 646 -23.26 4.37 24.53
N ASP A 647 -24.33 5.16 24.45
CA ASP A 647 -25.69 4.66 24.44
C ASP A 647 -26.10 4.35 23.00
N ALA A 648 -26.20 3.06 22.67
CA ALA A 648 -26.69 2.61 21.38
C ALA A 648 -28.18 2.92 21.23
N LEU A 649 -28.59 3.46 20.08
CA LEU A 649 -29.98 3.74 19.79
C LEU A 649 -30.58 2.65 18.88
N PRO A 650 -31.86 2.28 19.08
CA PRO A 650 -32.51 1.30 18.21
C PRO A 650 -32.66 1.86 16.78
N CYS A 651 -32.17 1.12 15.79
CA CYS A 651 -32.27 1.49 14.38
C CYS A 651 -33.74 1.67 13.97
N VAL A 652 -34.12 2.88 13.56
CA VAL A 652 -35.50 3.21 13.18
C VAL A 652 -35.74 2.84 11.71
N LEU A 653 -36.70 1.95 11.44
CA LEU A 653 -37.25 1.77 10.10
C LEU A 653 -37.99 3.04 9.68
N ARG A 654 -37.50 3.73 8.64
CA ARG A 654 -37.92 5.08 8.26
C ARG A 654 -39.44 5.31 8.24
N THR A 655 -39.88 6.38 8.89
CA THR A 655 -41.17 7.04 8.64
C THR A 655 -41.05 8.34 7.84
N GLU A 656 -39.86 8.92 7.71
CA GLU A 656 -39.60 10.08 6.84
C GLU A 656 -38.66 9.70 5.68
N ALA A 657 -38.83 10.34 4.53
CA ALA A 657 -37.90 10.18 3.42
C ALA A 657 -36.57 10.84 3.77
N LEU A 658 -35.44 10.14 3.54
CA LEU A 658 -34.13 10.78 3.61
C LEU A 658 -34.15 12.05 2.75
N PRO A 659 -33.52 13.15 3.20
CA PRO A 659 -33.22 14.26 2.31
C PRO A 659 -32.46 13.71 1.10
N PRO A 660 -32.71 14.23 -0.12
CA PRO A 660 -32.03 13.74 -1.32
C PRO A 660 -30.52 13.82 -1.12
N LYS A 661 -29.78 12.85 -1.73
CA LYS A 661 -28.31 12.85 -1.72
C LYS A 661 -27.80 14.29 -1.97
N PRO A 662 -26.80 14.77 -1.22
CA PRO A 662 -26.32 16.14 -1.36
C PRO A 662 -26.03 16.41 -2.83
N ALA A 663 -26.71 17.42 -3.39
CA ALA A 663 -26.60 17.72 -4.80
C ALA A 663 -25.16 18.15 -5.13
N THR A 664 -24.74 17.91 -6.38
CA THR A 664 -23.46 18.39 -6.98
C THR A 664 -23.30 19.92 -6.95
N CYS A 665 -24.28 20.64 -6.41
CA CYS A 665 -24.19 22.04 -6.07
C CYS A 665 -25.19 22.40 -4.96
N SER A 666 -24.74 23.17 -3.97
CA SER A 666 -25.61 23.72 -2.94
C SER A 666 -26.58 24.78 -3.51
N ASN A 667 -27.87 24.65 -3.22
CA ASN A 667 -28.81 25.75 -3.46
C ASN A 667 -28.62 26.85 -2.40
N TYR A 668 -28.05 27.98 -2.80
CA TYR A 668 -27.86 29.16 -1.95
C TYR A 668 -28.53 30.40 -2.53
N LYS A 669 -29.08 31.22 -1.64
CA LYS A 669 -29.40 32.62 -1.89
C LYS A 669 -29.03 33.41 -0.65
N GLU A 670 -28.24 34.46 -0.79
CA GLU A 670 -27.95 35.35 0.32
C GLU A 670 -29.21 36.12 0.71
N MET A 671 -29.48 36.15 2.02
CA MET A 671 -30.61 36.88 2.62
C MET A 671 -30.14 37.98 3.58
N PHE A 672 -28.83 38.06 3.83
CA PHE A 672 -28.18 39.05 4.69
C PHE A 672 -28.77 39.06 6.12
N VAL A 673 -28.89 37.86 6.70
CA VAL A 673 -29.44 37.60 8.06
C VAL A 673 -28.37 36.93 8.93
N GLY A 674 -28.22 37.42 10.17
CA GLY A 674 -27.21 36.94 11.12
C GLY A 674 -25.83 37.59 10.93
N SER A 675 -24.83 37.06 11.63
CA SER A 675 -23.44 37.52 11.54
C SER A 675 -22.77 37.05 10.25
N LEU A 676 -21.96 37.91 9.63
CA LEU A 676 -21.24 37.62 8.39
C LEU A 676 -20.40 36.33 8.48
N ARG A 677 -19.65 36.18 9.59
CA ARG A 677 -18.80 35.00 9.88
C ARG A 677 -19.56 33.67 10.01
N LYS A 678 -20.90 33.67 10.06
CA LYS A 678 -21.72 32.44 10.03
C LYS A 678 -21.94 31.88 8.62
N ASN A 679 -21.95 32.75 7.60
CA ASN A 679 -22.12 32.35 6.20
C ASN A 679 -20.82 32.44 5.40
N TRP A 680 -19.86 33.27 5.81
CA TRP A 680 -18.66 33.60 5.03
C TRP A 680 -17.39 33.45 5.87
N SER A 681 -16.47 32.61 5.40
CA SER A 681 -15.08 32.57 5.90
C SER A 681 -14.24 33.59 5.09
N VAL A 682 -13.30 34.25 5.76
CA VAL A 682 -12.38 35.21 5.12
C VAL A 682 -11.00 34.60 5.13
N SER A 683 -10.37 34.49 3.96
CA SER A 683 -9.00 33.98 3.85
C SER A 683 -8.02 35.13 3.96
N GLU A 684 -7.46 35.34 5.15
CA GLU A 684 -6.43 36.34 5.39
C GLU A 684 -5.06 35.80 4.96
N SER A 685 -4.33 36.57 4.15
CA SER A 685 -2.99 36.26 3.62
C SER A 685 -2.06 37.47 3.78
N ASP A 686 -0.79 37.36 3.39
CA ASP A 686 0.21 38.43 3.55
C ASP A 686 -0.11 39.67 2.69
N THR A 687 -0.81 40.64 3.29
CA THR A 687 -1.39 41.79 2.59
C THR A 687 -0.70 43.13 2.87
N ILE A 688 -0.78 44.02 1.88
CA ILE A 688 -0.46 45.44 1.94
C ILE A 688 -1.79 46.22 1.87
N GLY A 689 -1.95 47.27 2.68
CA GLY A 689 -3.15 48.11 2.73
C GLY A 689 -4.07 47.88 3.94
N GLY A 690 -3.69 46.99 4.86
CA GLY A 690 -4.49 46.59 6.02
C GLY A 690 -5.24 45.26 5.80
N PRO A 691 -5.92 44.74 6.83
CA PRO A 691 -6.70 43.50 6.73
C PRO A 691 -7.96 43.68 5.87
N ALA A 692 -8.43 42.60 5.25
CA ALA A 692 -9.59 42.63 4.36
C ALA A 692 -10.91 42.80 5.14
N ARG A 693 -11.43 44.03 5.18
CA ARG A 693 -12.67 44.36 5.89
C ARG A 693 -13.89 44.04 5.04
N TRP A 694 -14.47 42.86 5.27
CA TRP A 694 -15.76 42.45 4.74
C TRP A 694 -16.88 42.75 5.75
N GLU A 695 -17.95 43.42 5.32
CA GLU A 695 -19.12 43.75 6.16
C GLU A 695 -20.44 43.74 5.37
N TYR A 696 -21.56 43.45 6.04
CA TYR A 696 -22.89 43.70 5.46
C TYR A 696 -23.23 45.19 5.59
N ARG A 697 -23.72 45.82 4.52
CA ARG A 697 -24.18 47.23 4.52
C ARG A 697 -25.57 47.37 3.93
N THR A 698 -26.24 48.47 4.24
CA THR A 698 -27.55 48.83 3.71
C THR A 698 -27.46 49.97 2.69
N ASN A 699 -28.44 50.05 1.79
CA ASN A 699 -28.67 51.18 0.87
C ASN A 699 -27.44 51.57 0.02
N VAL A 700 -26.74 50.60 -0.57
CA VAL A 700 -25.60 50.84 -1.46
C VAL A 700 -26.02 50.65 -2.91
N GLY A 701 -25.78 51.65 -3.77
CA GLY A 701 -26.11 51.57 -5.20
C GLY A 701 -27.61 51.37 -5.50
N GLY A 702 -28.50 51.65 -4.55
CA GLY A 702 -29.94 51.38 -4.64
C GLY A 702 -30.38 50.00 -4.14
N GLU A 703 -29.46 49.08 -3.82
CA GLU A 703 -29.80 47.78 -3.22
C GLU A 703 -29.97 47.92 -1.70
N PRO A 704 -31.01 47.29 -1.09
CA PRO A 704 -31.37 47.51 0.31
C PRO A 704 -30.37 46.89 1.28
N LYS A 705 -29.72 45.78 0.89
CA LYS A 705 -28.61 45.14 1.61
C LYS A 705 -27.58 44.60 0.63
N VAL A 706 -26.31 44.68 0.99
CA VAL A 706 -25.17 44.21 0.21
C VAL A 706 -24.11 43.56 1.10
N PHE A 707 -23.30 42.68 0.51
CA PHE A 707 -22.04 42.20 1.07
C PHE A 707 -20.92 43.07 0.53
N ALA A 708 -20.17 43.77 1.38
CA ALA A 708 -19.23 44.81 0.94
C ALA A 708 -17.80 44.57 1.43
N GLN A 709 -16.83 44.95 0.60
CA GLN A 709 -15.40 44.98 0.89
C GLN A 709 -14.97 46.45 0.99
N MET A 710 -14.47 46.88 2.15
CA MET A 710 -14.27 48.29 2.52
C MET A 710 -12.82 48.80 2.47
N SER A 711 -11.88 48.01 1.95
CA SER A 711 -10.44 48.16 2.15
C SER A 711 -9.65 47.85 0.87
N SER A 712 -8.81 48.79 0.41
CA SER A 712 -7.99 48.65 -0.81
C SER A 712 -6.78 47.72 -0.60
N VAL A 713 -7.06 46.44 -0.40
CA VAL A 713 -6.10 45.40 -0.01
C VAL A 713 -5.50 44.71 -1.24
N ARG A 714 -4.21 44.40 -1.17
CA ARG A 714 -3.46 43.63 -2.19
C ARG A 714 -2.42 42.74 -1.53
N GLY A 715 -2.13 41.56 -2.08
CA GLY A 715 -1.03 40.71 -1.60
C GLY A 715 0.36 41.34 -1.79
N ARG A 716 1.35 40.81 -1.07
CA ARG A 716 2.78 41.09 -1.32
C ARG A 716 3.32 40.39 -2.56
N GLU A 717 2.88 39.15 -2.78
CA GLU A 717 3.11 38.40 -4.02
C GLU A 717 2.27 38.96 -5.17
N GLU A 718 2.76 38.81 -6.41
CA GLU A 718 2.13 39.45 -7.56
C GLU A 718 0.71 38.92 -7.82
N HIS A 719 -0.27 39.82 -7.73
CA HIS A 719 -1.69 39.53 -7.98
C HIS A 719 -2.35 38.49 -7.05
N THR A 720 -1.88 38.31 -5.81
CA THR A 720 -2.65 37.59 -4.77
C THR A 720 -3.76 38.51 -4.21
N PRO A 721 -5.05 38.14 -4.30
CA PRO A 721 -6.18 38.99 -3.92
C PRO A 721 -6.69 38.72 -2.49
N ALA A 722 -7.55 39.60 -1.97
CA ALA A 722 -8.34 39.36 -0.77
C ALA A 722 -9.60 38.57 -1.12
N ILE A 723 -9.82 37.44 -0.44
CA ILE A 723 -10.87 36.46 -0.75
C ILE A 723 -11.81 36.24 0.46
N ALA A 724 -13.11 36.21 0.19
CA ALA A 724 -14.12 35.68 1.11
C ALA A 724 -14.88 34.53 0.46
N VAL A 725 -14.99 33.40 1.17
CA VAL A 725 -15.51 32.12 0.68
C VAL A 725 -16.81 31.77 1.43
N LEU A 726 -17.77 31.18 0.74
CA LEU A 726 -19.03 30.72 1.31
C LEU A 726 -18.76 29.50 2.21
N GLY A 727 -19.01 29.65 3.51
CA GLY A 727 -18.75 28.64 4.53
C GLY A 727 -19.92 27.67 4.76
N GLY A 728 -19.70 26.72 5.69
CA GLY A 728 -20.73 25.76 6.11
C GLY A 728 -21.07 24.70 5.06
N ASN A 729 -20.04 24.16 4.40
CA ASN A 729 -20.12 23.08 3.39
C ASN A 729 -20.94 23.39 2.15
N ARG A 730 -21.13 24.68 1.83
CA ARG A 730 -21.91 25.14 0.67
C ARG A 730 -21.07 25.12 -0.61
N GLY A 731 -20.54 23.94 -0.90
CA GLY A 731 -19.74 23.65 -2.10
C GLY A 731 -20.58 23.44 -3.36
N CYS A 732 -19.88 23.37 -4.49
CA CYS A 732 -20.44 23.09 -5.80
C CYS A 732 -19.37 22.54 -6.76
N ASP A 733 -19.67 21.40 -7.38
CA ASP A 733 -18.84 20.73 -8.37
C ASP A 733 -19.22 21.21 -9.78
N SER A 734 -20.54 21.28 -10.03
CA SER A 734 -21.13 21.70 -11.29
C SER A 734 -22.43 22.48 -11.06
N GLY A 735 -22.44 23.76 -11.41
CA GLY A 735 -23.54 24.66 -11.14
C GLY A 735 -23.42 26.05 -11.75
N VAL A 736 -24.33 26.92 -11.30
CA VAL A 736 -24.48 28.30 -11.74
C VAL A 736 -24.34 29.21 -10.51
N PHE A 737 -23.30 30.06 -10.51
CA PHE A 737 -23.07 31.09 -9.52
C PHE A 737 -23.35 32.47 -10.12
N SER A 738 -24.38 33.16 -9.63
CA SER A 738 -24.85 34.44 -10.15
C SER A 738 -24.85 35.51 -9.06
N PHE A 739 -24.39 36.71 -9.40
CA PHE A 739 -24.30 37.85 -8.50
C PHE A 739 -24.21 39.18 -9.27
N LYS A 740 -24.51 40.28 -8.59
CA LYS A 740 -24.20 41.65 -9.02
C LYS A 740 -22.97 42.16 -8.28
N ALA A 741 -22.16 42.99 -8.94
CA ALA A 741 -21.01 43.68 -8.35
C ALA A 741 -21.02 45.19 -8.69
N PHE A 742 -20.76 46.02 -7.68
CA PHE A 742 -20.71 47.49 -7.74
C PHE A 742 -19.29 47.97 -7.35
N PRO A 743 -18.38 48.15 -8.34
CA PRO A 743 -17.03 48.63 -8.10
C PRO A 743 -16.97 50.16 -8.01
N GLN A 744 -16.17 50.68 -7.08
CA GLN A 744 -15.94 52.12 -6.88
C GLN A 744 -14.48 52.53 -7.14
N CYS A 745 -13.64 51.63 -7.67
CA CYS A 745 -12.22 51.85 -7.89
C CYS A 745 -11.86 51.97 -9.39
N GLU A 746 -10.94 52.86 -9.74
CA GLU A 746 -10.51 53.09 -11.13
C GLU A 746 -9.49 52.07 -11.65
N SER A 747 -8.70 51.46 -10.78
CA SER A 747 -7.52 50.66 -11.13
C SER A 747 -7.42 49.32 -10.38
N GLY A 748 -8.50 48.89 -9.73
CA GLY A 748 -8.57 47.62 -9.02
C GLY A 748 -9.15 46.47 -9.85
N ILE A 749 -9.30 45.33 -9.21
CA ILE A 749 -9.92 44.12 -9.78
C ILE A 749 -10.99 43.62 -8.82
N VAL A 750 -12.14 43.22 -9.37
CA VAL A 750 -13.30 42.68 -8.65
C VAL A 750 -13.73 41.39 -9.33
N GLY A 751 -14.18 40.39 -8.57
CA GLY A 751 -14.65 39.16 -9.18
C GLY A 751 -15.11 38.09 -8.19
N ALA A 752 -15.09 36.84 -8.64
CA ALA A 752 -15.50 35.68 -7.87
C ALA A 752 -14.43 34.58 -7.85
N VAL A 753 -14.39 33.85 -6.74
CA VAL A 753 -13.67 32.58 -6.62
C VAL A 753 -14.66 31.43 -6.73
N PHE A 754 -14.28 30.33 -7.37
CA PHE A 754 -15.09 29.12 -7.48
C PHE A 754 -14.20 27.88 -7.56
N ARG A 755 -14.76 26.70 -7.22
CA ARG A 755 -13.97 25.47 -6.95
C ARG A 755 -12.81 25.74 -5.98
N TYR A 756 -13.10 26.47 -4.91
CA TYR A 756 -12.15 26.75 -3.84
C TYR A 756 -12.00 25.52 -2.94
N MET A 757 -10.82 24.90 -2.98
CA MET A 757 -10.46 23.77 -2.12
C MET A 757 -9.68 24.25 -0.90
N ASP A 758 -8.62 25.01 -1.16
CA ASP A 758 -7.66 25.50 -0.18
C ASP A 758 -7.02 26.82 -0.68
N THR A 759 -6.05 27.37 0.05
CA THR A 759 -5.39 28.65 -0.30
C THR A 759 -4.47 28.59 -1.53
N HIS A 760 -4.15 27.40 -2.02
CA HIS A 760 -3.26 27.11 -3.15
C HIS A 760 -4.02 26.64 -4.40
N ASN A 761 -5.23 26.08 -4.24
CA ASN A 761 -6.01 25.43 -5.30
C ASN A 761 -7.42 26.04 -5.46
N TYR A 762 -7.62 26.88 -6.48
CA TYR A 762 -8.93 27.50 -6.81
C TYR A 762 -8.99 28.14 -8.21
N MET A 763 -10.19 28.41 -8.72
CA MET A 763 -10.42 29.24 -9.92
C MET A 763 -10.87 30.65 -9.57
N LEU A 764 -10.35 31.67 -10.27
CA LEU A 764 -10.76 33.07 -10.16
C LEU A 764 -11.35 33.57 -11.49
N PHE A 765 -12.58 34.07 -11.46
CA PHE A 765 -13.04 35.06 -12.43
C PHE A 765 -12.65 36.46 -11.93
N GLU A 766 -11.93 37.22 -12.73
CA GLU A 766 -11.46 38.57 -12.42
C GLU A 766 -11.91 39.58 -13.47
N MET A 767 -12.43 40.72 -13.03
CA MET A 767 -12.86 41.82 -13.87
C MET A 767 -12.17 43.11 -13.42
N GLY A 768 -11.46 43.76 -14.35
CA GLY A 768 -10.96 45.12 -14.23
C GLY A 768 -11.83 46.10 -15.04
N PRO A 769 -11.46 47.39 -15.13
CA PRO A 769 -12.25 48.38 -15.87
C PRO A 769 -12.31 48.10 -17.38
N ASN A 770 -11.20 47.60 -17.96
CA ASN A 770 -11.05 47.41 -19.41
C ASN A 770 -10.81 45.94 -19.82
N PHE A 771 -10.99 44.97 -18.90
CA PHE A 771 -10.79 43.56 -19.18
C PHE A 771 -11.57 42.66 -18.21
N ALA A 772 -11.84 41.44 -18.65
CA ALA A 772 -12.03 40.29 -17.79
C ALA A 772 -10.92 39.25 -18.03
N ARG A 773 -10.66 38.39 -17.07
CA ARG A 773 -9.81 37.19 -17.21
C ARG A 773 -10.28 36.06 -16.30
N LEU A 774 -9.98 34.84 -16.71
CA LEU A 774 -10.09 33.64 -15.89
C LEU A 774 -8.68 33.20 -15.49
N ARG A 775 -8.41 33.07 -14.19
CA ARG A 775 -7.15 32.54 -13.63
C ARG A 775 -7.42 31.23 -12.89
N LYS A 776 -6.42 30.35 -12.90
CA LYS A 776 -6.35 29.10 -12.12
C LYS A 776 -5.18 29.26 -11.15
N ARG A 777 -5.40 28.99 -9.85
CA ARG A 777 -4.32 28.72 -8.89
C ARG A 777 -4.26 27.20 -8.69
N ALA A 778 -3.08 26.62 -8.86
CA ALA A 778 -2.80 25.21 -8.61
C ALA A 778 -1.38 25.10 -8.02
N ASP A 779 -1.22 24.33 -6.95
CA ASP A 779 0.03 24.21 -6.18
C ASP A 779 0.64 25.59 -5.81
N GLY A 780 -0.22 26.58 -5.57
CA GLY A 780 0.16 27.96 -5.24
C GLY A 780 0.54 28.84 -6.44
N SER A 781 0.83 28.24 -7.59
CA SER A 781 1.18 28.94 -8.83
C SER A 781 -0.07 29.43 -9.59
N PHE A 782 0.04 30.57 -10.29
CA PHE A 782 -1.06 31.17 -11.04
C PHE A 782 -0.88 31.02 -12.56
N THR A 783 -1.91 30.51 -13.23
CA THR A 783 -2.02 30.47 -14.69
C THR A 783 -3.24 31.27 -15.16
N THR A 784 -3.23 31.80 -16.39
CA THR A 784 -4.38 32.50 -16.98
C THR A 784 -5.01 31.61 -18.04
N ALA A 785 -6.25 31.16 -17.80
CA ALA A 785 -6.99 30.26 -18.67
C ALA A 785 -7.73 31.00 -19.81
N ALA A 786 -8.11 32.27 -19.59
CA ALA A 786 -8.69 33.12 -20.63
C ALA A 786 -8.54 34.61 -20.29
N LYS A 787 -8.54 35.49 -21.31
CA LYS A 787 -8.60 36.96 -21.14
C LYS A 787 -9.41 37.59 -22.27
N SER A 788 -10.28 38.54 -21.93
CA SER A 788 -11.16 39.24 -22.87
C SER A 788 -11.17 40.73 -22.57
N LEU A 789 -11.12 41.55 -23.63
CA LEU A 789 -11.24 43.02 -23.53
C LEU A 789 -12.70 43.49 -23.59
N LEU A 790 -13.65 42.60 -23.85
CA LEU A 790 -15.07 42.92 -23.99
C LEU A 790 -15.84 42.92 -22.66
N GLY A 791 -15.25 42.39 -21.59
CA GLY A 791 -15.92 42.11 -20.31
C GLY A 791 -15.54 43.03 -19.14
N GLY A 792 -15.11 44.27 -19.38
CA GLY A 792 -14.70 45.20 -18.32
C GLY A 792 -15.86 45.78 -17.50
N TYR A 793 -15.64 46.01 -16.21
CA TYR A 793 -16.63 46.62 -15.32
C TYR A 793 -16.81 48.12 -15.59
N LYS A 794 -18.00 48.65 -15.32
CA LYS A 794 -18.23 50.10 -15.22
C LYS A 794 -18.31 50.52 -13.75
N ILE A 795 -17.58 51.60 -13.42
CA ILE A 795 -17.48 52.18 -12.08
C ILE A 795 -18.81 52.82 -11.70
N GLY A 796 -19.26 52.64 -10.45
CA GLY A 796 -20.48 53.26 -9.94
C GLY A 796 -21.79 52.69 -10.53
N GLU A 797 -21.73 51.55 -11.23
CA GLU A 797 -22.90 50.86 -11.77
C GLU A 797 -22.91 49.39 -11.36
N TRP A 798 -24.11 48.77 -11.35
CA TRP A 798 -24.26 47.35 -11.09
C TRP A 798 -23.93 46.51 -12.33
N ASN A 799 -22.79 45.83 -12.26
CA ASN A 799 -22.37 44.84 -13.24
C ASN A 799 -22.96 43.49 -12.80
N SER A 800 -23.70 42.80 -13.67
CA SER A 800 -24.30 41.48 -13.38
C SER A 800 -23.42 40.38 -13.96
N ILE A 801 -23.11 39.34 -13.18
CA ILE A 801 -22.20 38.25 -13.53
C ILE A 801 -22.88 36.91 -13.28
N THR A 802 -22.71 35.97 -14.19
CA THR A 802 -23.14 34.58 -14.06
C THR A 802 -22.02 33.67 -14.54
N ILE A 803 -21.50 32.84 -13.64
CA ILE A 803 -20.47 31.82 -13.90
C ILE A 803 -21.17 30.45 -13.88
N THR A 804 -21.21 29.80 -15.03
CA THR A 804 -21.70 28.43 -15.17
C THR A 804 -20.48 27.51 -15.33
N PHE A 805 -20.36 26.51 -14.47
CA PHE A 805 -19.26 25.54 -14.51
C PHE A 805 -19.81 24.13 -14.44
N ASN A 806 -19.34 23.23 -15.32
CA ASN A 806 -19.74 21.82 -15.37
C ASN A 806 -18.57 21.00 -15.94
N GLY A 807 -18.03 20.07 -15.15
CA GLY A 807 -16.81 19.32 -15.53
C GLY A 807 -15.66 20.28 -15.93
N GLY A 808 -15.04 20.03 -17.08
CA GLY A 808 -14.02 20.92 -17.65
C GLY A 808 -14.54 22.21 -18.29
N THR A 809 -15.87 22.38 -18.43
CA THR A 809 -16.48 23.54 -19.09
C THR A 809 -16.73 24.68 -18.10
N VAL A 810 -16.32 25.90 -18.47
CA VAL A 810 -16.63 27.14 -17.76
C VAL A 810 -17.13 28.19 -18.75
N ILE A 811 -18.36 28.66 -18.55
CA ILE A 811 -19.00 29.74 -19.31
C ILE A 811 -19.20 30.92 -18.35
N VAL A 812 -18.73 32.11 -18.74
CA VAL A 812 -18.97 33.34 -17.97
C VAL A 812 -19.72 34.34 -18.81
N ASN A 813 -20.90 34.72 -18.32
CA ASN A 813 -21.71 35.78 -18.88
C ASN A 813 -21.63 37.02 -17.98
N ALA A 814 -21.48 38.20 -18.57
CA ALA A 814 -21.58 39.48 -17.85
C ALA A 814 -22.52 40.44 -18.60
N GLY A 815 -23.24 41.27 -17.86
CA GLY A 815 -24.27 42.16 -18.44
C GLY A 815 -24.58 43.37 -17.56
N ARG A 816 -25.23 44.37 -18.17
CA ARG A 816 -25.60 45.64 -17.53
C ARG A 816 -27.12 45.79 -17.55
N GLY A 817 -27.81 45.13 -16.62
CA GLY A 817 -29.27 45.23 -16.45
C GLY A 817 -30.14 44.66 -17.59
N GLY A 818 -29.55 44.00 -18.59
CA GLY A 818 -30.24 43.36 -19.72
C GLY A 818 -29.62 42.01 -20.07
N SER A 819 -29.94 41.48 -21.25
CA SER A 819 -29.48 40.17 -21.74
C SER A 819 -27.97 39.97 -21.52
N PRO A 820 -27.55 38.91 -20.81
CA PRO A 820 -26.13 38.68 -20.52
C PRO A 820 -25.31 38.46 -21.79
N ILE A 821 -24.14 39.09 -21.88
CA ILE A 821 -23.18 38.89 -22.97
C ILE A 821 -22.21 37.77 -22.54
N PRO A 822 -21.99 36.73 -23.37
CA PRO A 822 -20.95 35.74 -23.10
C PRO A 822 -19.56 36.40 -23.22
N VAL A 823 -18.85 36.49 -22.09
CA VAL A 823 -17.48 37.01 -22.01
C VAL A 823 -16.47 35.91 -22.27
N PHE A 824 -16.78 34.68 -21.81
CA PHE A 824 -15.97 33.49 -21.98
C PHE A 824 -16.83 32.23 -22.17
N SER A 825 -16.34 31.32 -23.01
CA SER A 825 -16.69 29.90 -23.00
C SER A 825 -15.38 29.14 -23.13
N VAL A 826 -15.00 28.38 -22.11
CA VAL A 826 -13.75 27.61 -22.04
C VAL A 826 -14.10 26.15 -21.82
N ILE A 827 -13.53 25.25 -22.62
CA ILE A 827 -13.68 23.80 -22.48
C ILE A 827 -12.29 23.24 -22.17
N GLY A 828 -12.03 22.91 -20.91
CA GLY A 828 -10.81 22.23 -20.48
C GLY A 828 -10.92 20.71 -20.58
N THR A 829 -9.79 20.05 -20.85
CA THR A 829 -9.67 18.58 -20.85
C THR A 829 -9.44 17.99 -19.45
N GLU A 830 -9.13 18.82 -18.46
CA GLU A 830 -8.91 18.43 -17.07
C GLU A 830 -10.23 18.51 -16.29
N SER A 831 -10.64 17.41 -15.63
CA SER A 831 -11.77 17.39 -14.70
C SER A 831 -11.36 17.97 -13.35
N TRP A 832 -12.13 18.93 -12.84
CA TRP A 832 -11.91 19.55 -11.53
C TRP A 832 -12.94 19.07 -10.54
N ASP A 833 -12.48 18.43 -9.47
CA ASP A 833 -13.32 18.12 -8.32
C ASP A 833 -13.84 19.41 -7.67
N GLY A 834 -15.03 19.33 -7.07
CA GLY A 834 -15.80 20.49 -6.64
C GLY A 834 -15.35 21.10 -5.33
N GLY A 835 -15.67 22.39 -5.16
CA GLY A 835 -15.25 23.17 -3.99
C GLY A 835 -16.18 24.36 -3.72
N SER A 836 -15.77 25.23 -2.81
CA SER A 836 -16.58 26.38 -2.40
C SER A 836 -16.56 27.53 -3.43
N VAL A 837 -17.52 28.44 -3.31
CA VAL A 837 -17.62 29.67 -4.14
C VAL A 837 -17.49 30.91 -3.27
N GLY A 838 -17.20 32.07 -3.87
CA GLY A 838 -17.20 33.34 -3.15
C GLY A 838 -16.67 34.51 -3.96
N PHE A 839 -16.12 35.50 -3.26
CA PHE A 839 -15.75 36.81 -3.82
C PHE A 839 -14.26 37.12 -3.68
N THR A 840 -13.74 37.83 -4.67
CA THR A 840 -12.33 38.25 -4.73
C THR A 840 -12.22 39.74 -5.07
N THR A 841 -11.26 40.41 -4.44
CA THR A 841 -10.96 41.83 -4.64
C THR A 841 -9.45 42.06 -4.58
N TRP A 842 -8.91 42.92 -5.44
CA TRP A 842 -7.51 43.33 -5.42
C TRP A 842 -7.39 44.82 -5.68
N ASN A 843 -6.71 45.54 -4.79
CA ASN A 843 -6.48 46.98 -4.84
C ASN A 843 -7.79 47.81 -5.00
N CYS A 844 -8.90 47.29 -4.49
CA CYS A 844 -10.24 47.85 -4.69
C CYS A 844 -11.07 47.80 -3.39
N GLY A 845 -11.08 48.91 -2.64
CA GLY A 845 -12.02 49.12 -1.54
C GLY A 845 -13.33 49.78 -2.02
N GLY A 846 -14.40 49.63 -1.23
CA GLY A 846 -15.72 50.18 -1.56
C GLY A 846 -16.53 49.32 -2.53
N VAL A 847 -16.19 48.04 -2.70
CA VAL A 847 -16.89 47.11 -3.58
C VAL A 847 -18.12 46.55 -2.85
N ALA A 848 -19.27 46.50 -3.51
CA ALA A 848 -20.48 45.85 -2.99
C ALA A 848 -20.97 44.73 -3.92
N PHE A 849 -21.52 43.68 -3.31
CA PHE A 849 -22.08 42.50 -3.98
C PHE A 849 -23.54 42.29 -3.56
N ALA A 850 -24.40 41.96 -4.53
CA ALA A 850 -25.85 41.76 -4.36
C ALA A 850 -26.37 40.60 -5.23
N ASP A 851 -27.64 40.19 -5.04
CA ASP A 851 -28.30 39.06 -5.73
C ASP A 851 -27.49 37.74 -5.76
N ILE A 852 -26.72 37.51 -4.70
CA ILE A 852 -25.79 36.38 -4.57
C ILE A 852 -26.58 35.07 -4.52
N THR A 853 -26.42 34.22 -5.54
CA THR A 853 -27.11 32.94 -5.67
C THR A 853 -26.20 31.85 -6.24
N LEU A 854 -26.40 30.62 -5.76
CA LEU A 854 -25.75 29.40 -6.23
C LEU A 854 -26.83 28.34 -6.47
N ARG A 855 -26.79 27.64 -7.61
CA ARG A 855 -27.78 26.62 -7.98
C ARG A 855 -27.12 25.47 -8.76
N PRO A 856 -27.64 24.23 -8.67
CA PRO A 856 -27.15 23.12 -9.49
C PRO A 856 -27.36 23.38 -10.98
N PHE A 857 -26.46 22.83 -11.78
CA PHE A 857 -26.56 22.86 -13.23
C PHE A 857 -27.77 22.03 -13.67
N GLN A 858 -28.64 22.61 -14.48
CA GLN A 858 -29.78 21.92 -15.08
C GLN A 858 -29.58 21.84 -16.59
N GLU A 859 -29.60 20.64 -17.15
CA GLU A 859 -29.70 20.43 -18.59
C GLU A 859 -31.10 20.81 -19.10
N THR A 860 -31.35 22.11 -19.21
CA THR A 860 -32.49 22.60 -19.99
C THR A 860 -32.29 22.16 -21.44
N ARG A 861 -33.14 21.24 -21.92
CA ARG A 861 -33.18 20.84 -23.33
C ARG A 861 -33.13 22.09 -24.21
N ILE A 862 -32.07 22.24 -25.00
CA ILE A 862 -31.97 23.34 -25.96
C ILE A 862 -33.06 23.11 -27.00
N VAL A 863 -34.13 23.90 -26.93
CA VAL A 863 -35.11 24.00 -28.01
C VAL A 863 -34.39 24.68 -29.18
N PRO A 864 -34.22 24.01 -30.33
CA PRO A 864 -33.49 24.58 -31.46
C PRO A 864 -34.34 25.65 -32.15
N ASN A 865 -34.25 26.88 -31.66
CA ASN A 865 -34.84 28.05 -32.32
C ASN A 865 -33.89 28.56 -33.43
N PRO A 866 -34.43 29.24 -34.46
CA PRO A 866 -33.96 29.02 -35.82
C PRO A 866 -32.64 29.68 -36.19
N VAL A 867 -32.00 29.05 -37.18
CA VAL A 867 -30.85 29.57 -37.94
C VAL A 867 -31.14 30.98 -38.47
N ASN A 868 -30.51 32.00 -37.88
CA ASN A 868 -29.96 33.19 -38.54
C ASN A 868 -29.50 34.25 -37.53
N SER A 869 -28.25 34.14 -37.07
CA SER A 869 -27.45 35.26 -36.55
C SER A 869 -25.97 34.90 -36.74
N PRO A 870 -25.08 35.87 -37.04
CA PRO A 870 -23.70 35.56 -37.41
C PRO A 870 -22.93 35.02 -36.19
N VAL A 871 -22.54 33.75 -36.25
CA VAL A 871 -21.60 33.16 -35.29
C VAL A 871 -20.28 33.91 -35.43
N SER A 872 -19.93 34.72 -34.43
CA SER A 872 -18.67 35.46 -34.43
C SER A 872 -17.51 34.50 -34.23
N VAL A 873 -16.84 34.15 -35.34
CA VAL A 873 -15.67 33.27 -35.37
C VAL A 873 -14.56 33.86 -34.49
N PHE A 874 -14.37 33.25 -33.33
CA PHE A 874 -13.22 33.49 -32.46
C PHE A 874 -12.54 32.15 -32.17
N THR A 875 -11.21 32.20 -32.09
CA THR A 875 -10.33 31.05 -32.26
C THR A 875 -10.41 30.05 -31.11
N GLU A 876 -10.62 28.77 -31.44
CA GLU A 876 -10.07 27.67 -30.64
C GLU A 876 -8.56 27.88 -30.46
N VAL A 877 -8.08 27.69 -29.24
CA VAL A 877 -6.64 27.56 -28.98
C VAL A 877 -6.30 26.08 -29.11
N ASP A 878 -5.63 25.71 -30.21
CA ASP A 878 -5.12 24.35 -30.39
C ASP A 878 -4.05 24.06 -29.33
N THR A 879 -4.46 23.38 -28.27
CA THR A 879 -3.65 23.09 -27.08
C THR A 879 -2.39 22.29 -27.40
N ARG A 880 -2.36 21.55 -28.52
CA ARG A 880 -1.15 20.86 -28.99
C ARG A 880 -0.09 21.86 -29.48
N THR A 881 -0.51 22.96 -30.11
CA THR A 881 0.43 24.00 -30.56
C THR A 881 0.99 24.84 -29.42
N GLU A 882 0.23 25.07 -28.35
CA GLU A 882 0.75 25.72 -27.16
C GLU A 882 1.72 24.81 -26.40
N ALA A 883 1.38 23.52 -26.22
CA ALA A 883 2.30 22.55 -25.61
C ALA A 883 3.65 22.47 -26.36
N GLY A 884 3.63 22.26 -27.68
CA GLY A 884 4.84 22.21 -28.51
C GLY A 884 5.65 23.53 -28.51
N MET A 885 4.98 24.68 -28.41
CA MET A 885 5.65 25.97 -28.23
C MET A 885 6.39 26.03 -26.87
N GLN A 886 5.74 25.64 -25.77
CA GLN A 886 6.35 25.69 -24.43
C GLN A 886 7.55 24.74 -24.29
N VAL A 887 7.59 23.63 -25.03
CA VAL A 887 8.74 22.72 -25.11
C VAL A 887 10.02 23.44 -25.59
N CYS A 888 9.89 24.42 -26.49
CA CYS A 888 11.01 25.25 -26.93
C CYS A 888 11.25 26.46 -26.02
N LEU A 889 10.20 27.14 -25.56
CA LEU A 889 10.33 28.37 -24.75
C LEU A 889 10.96 28.12 -23.36
N ASN A 890 10.69 26.97 -22.75
CA ASN A 890 11.26 26.61 -21.45
C ASN A 890 12.77 26.29 -21.50
N ARG A 891 13.33 26.01 -22.69
CA ARG A 891 14.76 25.72 -22.87
C ARG A 891 15.55 27.00 -23.16
N LYS A 892 15.63 27.84 -22.14
CA LYS A 892 16.31 29.14 -22.22
C LYS A 892 17.83 29.03 -22.22
N HIS A 893 18.38 28.26 -21.28
CA HIS A 893 19.82 28.22 -21.06
C HIS A 893 20.53 27.20 -21.98
N ALA A 894 21.79 27.49 -22.30
CA ALA A 894 22.63 26.65 -23.17
C ALA A 894 22.66 25.13 -22.83
N PRO A 895 22.79 24.67 -21.56
CA PRO A 895 22.79 23.24 -21.26
C PRO A 895 21.47 22.53 -21.62
N ASP A 896 20.32 23.19 -21.42
CA ASP A 896 19.01 22.60 -21.71
C ASP A 896 18.73 22.54 -23.23
N ARG A 897 19.21 23.54 -23.97
CA ARG A 897 19.22 23.57 -25.44
C ARG A 897 20.11 22.45 -26.01
N ALA A 898 21.31 22.28 -25.47
CA ALA A 898 22.24 21.23 -25.88
C ALA A 898 21.70 19.82 -25.60
N GLU A 899 21.02 19.59 -24.47
CA GLU A 899 20.40 18.30 -24.15
C GLU A 899 19.32 17.92 -25.19
N PHE A 900 18.55 18.89 -25.67
CA PHE A 900 17.55 18.69 -26.72
C PHE A 900 18.19 18.36 -28.08
N CYS A 901 19.18 19.11 -28.52
CA CYS A 901 19.89 18.82 -29.77
C CYS A 901 20.57 17.44 -29.76
N ASN A 902 21.14 17.04 -28.62
CA ASN A 902 21.74 15.71 -28.45
C ASN A 902 20.68 14.57 -28.42
N LYS A 903 19.41 14.86 -28.12
CA LYS A 903 18.31 13.89 -28.28
C LYS A 903 17.90 13.70 -29.75
N ILE A 904 17.96 14.77 -30.56
CA ILE A 904 17.73 14.72 -32.02
C ILE A 904 18.82 13.91 -32.75
N GLN A 905 20.03 13.83 -32.19
CA GLN A 905 21.18 13.11 -32.77
C GLN A 905 20.89 11.67 -33.24
N LYS A 906 19.92 10.98 -32.63
CA LYS A 906 19.47 9.63 -33.03
C LYS A 906 18.71 9.57 -34.38
N LYS A 907 18.36 10.71 -34.99
CA LYS A 907 17.70 10.79 -36.32
C LYS A 907 18.65 11.13 -37.48
N GLY A 908 19.81 11.75 -37.23
CA GLY A 908 20.77 12.09 -38.30
C GLY A 908 21.74 13.24 -37.97
N GLY A 909 22.98 13.13 -38.46
CA GLY A 909 24.06 14.06 -38.11
C GLY A 909 23.87 15.50 -38.59
N THR A 910 23.39 15.71 -39.81
CA THR A 910 23.30 17.05 -40.44
C THR A 910 22.26 17.98 -39.79
N VAL A 911 21.24 17.43 -39.12
CA VAL A 911 20.27 18.22 -38.35
C VAL A 911 20.85 18.66 -37.00
N THR A 912 21.77 17.87 -36.43
CA THR A 912 22.33 18.09 -35.09
C THR A 912 23.21 19.36 -35.05
N GLU A 913 24.08 19.58 -36.03
CA GLU A 913 24.90 20.81 -36.09
C GLU A 913 24.07 22.06 -36.40
N LYS A 914 22.97 21.93 -37.17
CA LYS A 914 22.00 23.01 -37.36
C LYS A 914 21.26 23.34 -36.06
N CYS A 915 20.92 22.35 -35.24
CA CYS A 915 20.30 22.56 -33.94
C CYS A 915 21.23 23.30 -32.96
N LYS A 916 22.53 22.97 -32.95
CA LYS A 916 23.52 23.66 -32.11
C LYS A 916 23.73 25.14 -32.50
N THR A 917 23.64 25.45 -33.79
CA THR A 917 23.83 26.82 -34.32
C THR A 917 22.56 27.65 -34.37
N ASN A 918 21.39 27.01 -34.48
CA ASN A 918 20.08 27.67 -34.47
C ASN A 918 19.02 26.78 -33.82
N PHE A 919 19.05 26.75 -32.48
CA PHE A 919 18.17 25.93 -31.65
C PHE A 919 16.68 26.23 -31.88
N CYS A 920 16.31 27.51 -31.92
CA CYS A 920 14.91 27.93 -31.98
C CYS A 920 14.22 27.56 -33.29
N ASP A 921 14.91 27.68 -34.44
CA ASP A 921 14.35 27.25 -35.71
C ASP A 921 14.10 25.74 -35.74
N VAL A 922 15.09 24.93 -35.33
CA VAL A 922 14.98 23.46 -35.37
C VAL A 922 13.98 22.93 -34.33
N CYS A 923 13.97 23.47 -33.11
CA CYS A 923 13.02 23.07 -32.08
C CYS A 923 11.58 23.35 -32.51
N CYS A 924 11.29 24.57 -32.97
CA CYS A 924 9.94 24.92 -33.42
C CYS A 924 9.54 24.23 -34.74
N GLU A 925 10.48 23.67 -35.51
CA GLU A 925 10.17 22.85 -36.70
C GLU A 925 9.83 21.40 -36.35
N GLU A 926 10.56 20.76 -35.44
CA GLU A 926 10.28 19.39 -34.96
C GLU A 926 9.02 19.33 -34.09
N GLU A 927 8.81 20.28 -33.17
CA GLU A 927 7.70 20.27 -32.20
C GLU A 927 6.39 20.85 -32.80
N LEU A 928 6.45 21.67 -33.86
CA LEU A 928 5.27 22.26 -34.51
C LEU A 928 5.25 21.99 -36.03
N PRO A 929 5.20 20.71 -36.48
CA PRO A 929 5.32 20.34 -37.89
C PRO A 929 4.10 20.73 -38.75
N ILE A 930 2.92 20.94 -38.15
CA ILE A 930 1.65 21.19 -38.87
C ILE A 930 1.32 22.69 -39.00
N SER A 931 1.48 23.48 -37.94
CA SER A 931 1.00 24.88 -37.90
C SER A 931 2.11 25.89 -38.21
N VAL A 932 2.13 26.40 -39.45
CA VAL A 932 3.09 27.44 -39.90
C VAL A 932 2.97 28.72 -39.07
N LYS A 933 1.75 29.11 -38.66
CA LYS A 933 1.53 30.31 -37.82
C LYS A 933 2.10 30.13 -36.42
N ALA A 934 1.83 28.98 -35.77
CA ALA A 934 2.36 28.70 -34.44
C ALA A 934 3.89 28.53 -34.46
N ARG A 935 4.45 27.87 -35.48
CA ARG A 935 5.90 27.76 -35.70
C ARG A 935 6.57 29.12 -35.80
N ASN A 936 6.05 30.02 -36.63
CA ASN A 936 6.65 31.34 -36.83
C ASN A 936 6.58 32.22 -35.57
N ASP A 937 5.56 32.05 -34.72
CA ASP A 937 5.49 32.74 -33.44
C ASP A 937 6.36 32.06 -32.36
N CYS A 938 6.44 30.72 -32.35
CA CYS A 938 7.38 29.94 -31.52
C CYS A 938 8.82 30.38 -31.75
N LYS A 939 9.25 30.47 -33.02
CA LYS A 939 10.57 30.99 -33.41
C LYS A 939 10.79 32.40 -32.86
N ARG A 940 9.85 33.31 -33.13
CA ARG A 940 9.89 34.72 -32.67
C ARG A 940 9.93 34.87 -31.15
N GLN A 941 9.26 34.01 -30.40
CA GLN A 941 9.27 34.02 -28.94
C GLN A 941 10.53 33.37 -28.38
N CYS A 942 10.99 32.25 -28.96
CA CYS A 942 12.18 31.52 -28.54
C CYS A 942 13.46 32.36 -28.72
N HIS A 943 13.60 33.05 -29.86
CA HIS A 943 14.77 33.91 -30.14
C HIS A 943 14.94 35.08 -29.15
N LYS A 944 13.88 35.51 -28.46
CA LYS A 944 13.99 36.52 -27.38
C LYS A 944 14.83 36.02 -26.20
N ASN A 945 14.85 34.70 -25.98
CA ASN A 945 15.59 34.06 -24.90
C ASN A 945 17.04 33.73 -25.29
N ASP A 946 17.47 33.99 -26.54
CA ASP A 946 18.80 33.59 -27.02
C ASP A 946 19.93 34.22 -26.19
N GLY A 947 19.77 35.47 -25.75
CA GLY A 947 20.72 36.16 -24.87
C GLY A 947 20.92 35.48 -23.50
N GLU A 948 19.96 34.70 -23.01
CA GLU A 948 20.12 33.86 -21.80
C GLU A 948 21.01 32.61 -22.06
N SER A 949 21.35 32.35 -23.32
CA SER A 949 22.28 31.28 -23.75
C SER A 949 23.61 31.81 -24.30
N THR A 950 23.60 32.97 -24.98
CA THR A 950 24.78 33.55 -25.64
C THR A 950 25.98 33.69 -24.71
N SER A 951 25.80 34.28 -23.51
CA SER A 951 26.90 34.47 -22.55
C SER A 951 27.53 33.17 -22.02
N VAL A 952 26.80 32.05 -22.08
CA VAL A 952 27.31 30.72 -21.74
C VAL A 952 28.11 30.13 -22.89
N LEU A 953 27.70 30.42 -24.12
CA LEU A 953 28.34 29.95 -25.36
C LEU A 953 29.62 30.75 -25.68
N GLU A 954 29.60 32.07 -25.50
CA GLU A 954 30.79 32.93 -25.56
C GLU A 954 31.83 32.50 -24.52
N ALA A 955 31.40 32.20 -23.28
CA ALA A 955 32.28 31.65 -22.26
C ALA A 955 32.81 30.24 -22.64
N LEU A 956 32.02 29.42 -23.32
CA LEU A 956 32.47 28.13 -23.83
C LEU A 956 33.51 28.28 -24.96
N GLU A 957 33.32 29.20 -25.90
CA GLU A 957 34.28 29.45 -26.98
C GLU A 957 35.56 30.12 -26.46
N SER A 958 35.46 31.02 -25.48
CA SER A 958 36.62 31.59 -24.78
C SER A 958 37.43 30.52 -24.04
N VAL A 959 36.77 29.59 -23.33
CA VAL A 959 37.45 28.49 -22.65
C VAL A 959 38.02 27.46 -23.64
N LYS A 960 37.30 27.14 -24.72
CA LYS A 960 37.79 26.25 -25.79
C LYS A 960 39.01 26.83 -26.51
N SER A 961 39.01 28.12 -26.85
CA SER A 961 40.15 28.77 -27.52
C SER A 961 41.32 29.03 -26.57
N GLY A 962 41.07 29.21 -25.26
CA GLY A 962 42.10 29.23 -24.24
C GLY A 962 42.80 27.87 -24.05
N CYS A 963 42.03 26.78 -24.09
CA CYS A 963 42.52 25.42 -23.84
C CYS A 963 42.80 24.57 -25.11
N SER A 964 42.55 25.06 -26.33
CA SER A 964 42.76 24.25 -27.55
C SER A 964 44.23 23.87 -27.76
N ILE A 965 44.45 22.61 -28.16
CA ILE A 965 45.77 22.02 -28.37
C ILE A 965 46.44 22.65 -29.61
N GLU A 966 47.31 23.63 -29.36
CA GLU A 966 48.10 24.35 -30.36
C GLU A 966 49.54 24.46 -29.84
N GLY A 967 50.51 23.97 -30.62
CA GLY A 967 51.92 23.90 -30.21
C GLY A 967 52.62 25.25 -29.99
N SER A 968 51.95 26.37 -30.28
CA SER A 968 52.43 27.72 -29.99
C SER A 968 52.04 28.24 -28.59
N LYS A 969 51.15 27.56 -27.87
CA LYS A 969 50.61 28.06 -26.59
C LYS A 969 51.50 27.68 -25.40
N PRO A 970 51.85 28.63 -24.51
CA PRO A 970 52.74 28.38 -23.37
C PRO A 970 52.33 27.22 -22.46
N ILE A 971 51.03 26.95 -22.35
CA ILE A 971 50.48 25.87 -21.50
C ILE A 971 50.87 24.46 -21.96
N TYR A 972 51.29 24.27 -23.22
CA TYR A 972 51.70 22.96 -23.76
C TYR A 972 53.22 22.76 -23.84
N ARG A 973 54.00 23.79 -23.49
CA ARG A 973 55.46 23.80 -23.72
C ARG A 973 56.21 22.70 -22.97
N PHE A 974 55.71 22.23 -21.82
CA PHE A 974 56.32 21.13 -21.09
C PHE A 974 56.04 19.74 -21.69
N CYS A 975 55.03 19.62 -22.57
CA CYS A 975 54.82 18.40 -23.35
C CYS A 975 55.82 18.24 -24.51
N GLU A 976 56.62 19.27 -24.82
CA GLU A 976 57.72 19.18 -25.81
C GLU A 976 58.88 18.27 -25.33
N THR A 977 58.97 18.02 -24.02
CA THR A 977 60.00 17.16 -23.40
C THR A 977 59.47 15.78 -22.99
N GLU A 978 58.19 15.48 -23.25
CA GLU A 978 57.56 14.21 -22.87
C GLU A 978 57.63 13.16 -23.99
N ALA A 979 57.76 11.88 -23.59
CA ALA A 979 57.88 10.77 -24.54
C ALA A 979 56.58 10.47 -25.32
N ASP A 980 55.43 10.90 -24.79
CA ASP A 980 54.14 10.88 -25.47
C ASP A 980 53.52 12.29 -25.41
N GLN A 981 54.02 13.16 -26.31
CA GLN A 981 53.57 14.54 -26.44
C GLN A 981 52.05 14.64 -26.70
N GLN A 982 51.46 13.71 -27.45
CA GLN A 982 50.02 13.72 -27.78
C GLN A 982 49.15 13.40 -26.56
N LYS A 983 49.55 12.43 -25.74
CA LYS A 983 48.87 12.13 -24.47
C LYS A 983 49.03 13.27 -23.48
N CYS A 984 50.24 13.81 -23.32
CA CYS A 984 50.48 14.96 -22.45
C CYS A 984 49.59 16.16 -22.84
N GLN A 985 49.57 16.54 -24.13
CA GLN A 985 48.71 17.62 -24.63
C GLN A 985 47.22 17.35 -24.36
N ARG A 986 46.75 16.11 -24.48
CA ARG A 986 45.36 15.75 -24.17
C ARG A 986 45.03 15.88 -22.69
N GLU A 987 45.89 15.38 -21.81
CA GLU A 987 45.70 15.46 -20.35
C GLU A 987 45.74 16.91 -19.87
N VAL A 988 46.64 17.72 -20.42
CA VAL A 988 46.76 19.17 -20.13
C VAL A 988 45.55 19.94 -20.63
N CYS A 989 45.02 19.63 -21.82
CA CYS A 989 43.76 20.20 -22.31
C CYS A 989 42.60 19.89 -21.36
N VAL A 990 42.48 18.63 -20.91
CA VAL A 990 41.44 18.20 -19.97
C VAL A 990 41.54 18.93 -18.63
N MET A 991 42.75 19.10 -18.07
CA MET A 991 42.97 19.86 -16.83
C MET A 991 42.70 21.36 -17.00
N CYS A 992 43.05 21.95 -18.15
CA CYS A 992 42.70 23.33 -18.50
C CYS A 992 41.18 23.52 -18.52
N CYS A 993 40.45 22.61 -19.20
CA CYS A 993 38.99 22.63 -19.26
C CYS A 993 38.28 22.48 -17.88
N GLU A 994 38.92 21.86 -16.88
CA GLU A 994 38.39 21.80 -15.50
C GLU A 994 38.67 23.04 -14.67
N THR A 995 39.80 23.69 -14.90
CA THR A 995 40.33 24.78 -14.05
C THR A 995 40.07 26.18 -14.59
N ALA A 996 39.62 26.31 -15.84
CA ALA A 996 39.34 27.59 -16.49
C ALA A 996 38.29 28.44 -15.75
N LYS A 997 38.61 29.72 -15.53
CA LYS A 997 37.76 30.68 -14.82
C LYS A 997 36.63 31.19 -15.72
N VAL A 998 35.48 30.53 -15.67
CA VAL A 998 34.20 31.03 -16.19
C VAL A 998 33.76 32.28 -15.38
N PRO A 999 33.19 33.33 -15.99
CA PRO A 999 32.70 34.53 -15.29
C PRO A 999 31.76 34.23 -14.11
N PHE A 1000 31.84 35.05 -13.06
CA PHE A 1000 31.35 34.67 -11.72
C PHE A 1000 29.83 34.52 -11.58
N ASP A 1001 29.01 35.21 -12.38
CA ASP A 1001 27.53 35.09 -12.30
C ASP A 1001 26.98 33.79 -12.91
N GLN A 1002 27.80 32.97 -13.59
CA GLN A 1002 27.35 31.72 -14.20
C GLN A 1002 27.02 30.65 -13.13
N PRO A 1003 25.79 30.09 -13.09
CA PRO A 1003 25.39 29.10 -12.09
C PRO A 1003 26.13 27.77 -12.25
N TYR A 1004 26.20 26.98 -11.18
CA TYR A 1004 26.99 25.74 -11.11
C TYR A 1004 26.72 24.76 -12.28
N ARG A 1005 25.45 24.61 -12.70
CA ARG A 1005 25.05 23.75 -13.84
C ARG A 1005 25.63 24.23 -15.18
N ALA A 1006 25.79 25.54 -15.37
CA ALA A 1006 26.40 26.12 -16.56
C ALA A 1006 27.92 25.94 -16.57
N ARG A 1007 28.61 26.15 -15.42
CA ARG A 1007 30.05 25.88 -15.30
C ARG A 1007 30.40 24.42 -15.60
N ARG A 1008 29.61 23.47 -15.08
CA ARG A 1008 29.73 22.01 -15.34
C ARG A 1008 29.25 21.59 -16.74
N PHE A 1009 28.64 22.49 -17.50
CA PHE A 1009 28.40 22.32 -18.94
C PHE A 1009 29.63 22.79 -19.74
N VAL A 1010 30.13 23.99 -19.47
CA VAL A 1010 31.31 24.56 -20.15
C VAL A 1010 32.54 23.64 -20.05
N ALA A 1011 32.88 23.20 -18.84
CA ALA A 1011 34.02 22.31 -18.62
C ALA A 1011 33.90 20.97 -19.38
N ARG A 1012 32.67 20.45 -19.54
CA ARG A 1012 32.40 19.19 -20.25
C ARG A 1012 32.55 19.34 -21.75
N GLU A 1013 31.92 20.37 -22.32
CA GLU A 1013 31.98 20.61 -23.76
C GLU A 1013 33.36 21.09 -24.22
N CYS A 1014 34.16 21.68 -23.33
CA CYS A 1014 35.59 21.92 -23.55
C CYS A 1014 36.39 20.61 -23.64
N LYS A 1015 36.21 19.68 -22.67
CA LYS A 1015 36.85 18.35 -22.70
C LYS A 1015 36.51 17.56 -23.96
N ASN A 1016 35.26 17.64 -24.43
CA ASN A 1016 34.81 16.99 -25.66
C ASN A 1016 35.60 17.48 -26.91
N SER A 1017 36.19 18.68 -26.87
CA SER A 1017 37.07 19.22 -27.91
C SER A 1017 38.57 19.03 -27.66
N CYS A 1018 38.99 18.29 -26.64
CA CYS A 1018 40.41 17.93 -26.42
C CYS A 1018 40.89 16.80 -27.34
N THR A 1019 40.58 16.90 -28.64
CA THR A 1019 41.01 16.01 -29.71
C THR A 1019 42.25 16.59 -30.38
N VAL A 1020 43.34 15.80 -30.45
CA VAL A 1020 44.57 16.19 -31.16
C VAL A 1020 44.25 16.37 -32.66
N PRO A 1021 44.69 17.46 -33.31
CA PRO A 1021 44.40 17.70 -34.73
C PRO A 1021 45.00 16.62 -35.65
N ALA A 1022 44.22 16.16 -36.64
CA ALA A 1022 44.65 15.16 -37.63
C ALA A 1022 45.85 15.62 -38.48
N ALA A 1023 46.16 16.93 -38.52
CA ALA A 1023 47.32 17.50 -39.19
C ALA A 1023 48.68 17.13 -38.56
N GLN A 1024 48.71 16.31 -37.49
CA GLN A 1024 49.90 15.66 -36.95
C GLN A 1024 49.85 14.12 -37.06
N GLN A 1025 49.08 13.58 -38.00
CA GLN A 1025 49.04 12.13 -38.30
C GLN A 1025 49.87 11.74 -39.54
N GLU A 1026 50.49 12.70 -40.23
CA GLU A 1026 51.46 12.46 -41.31
C GLU A 1026 52.78 13.23 -41.03
N LEU A 1027 53.58 12.72 -40.08
CA LEU A 1027 55.03 12.97 -39.97
C LEU A 1027 55.69 11.90 -39.08
#